data_AF-A0A7S2CHC8-F1
#
_entry.id   AF-A0A7S2CHC8-F1
#
_cell.length_a   1.000
_cell.length_b   1.000
_cell.length_c   1.000
_cell.angle_alpha   90.00
_cell.angle_beta   90.00
_cell.angle_gamma   90.00
#
_symmetry.space_group_name_H-M   'P 1'
#
loop_
_entity.id
_entity.type
_entity.pdbx_description
1 polymer ?
#
loop_
_entity_poly.entity_id
_entity_poly.type
_entity_poly.pdbx_seq_one_letter_code
_entity_poly.pdbx_strand_id
1 'polypeptide(L)'
;GTGGQEGAESIDFDEFVVALALCGTIKYEEIKEMSLGQRVAGIVDNFLGEKDEHAVITEAVVPALVRFDPSSATAIKGQEEAQHAVWMATWAKMDLSHVFGFPAWEKEVFLVLQGAFPELTSIFSYYAKSGTAGAVSAHAAETMQQTELTDLALDCGIATESFPMSRVILIFERADQVDDTFQVSKADRRVVTGETAKGGNNALEIHEFLECIVQIAFSRANPKFGTVGHNTSASVESKLPGCLESLLKKNLLTKAKTDQLAKVKKMVEKEPEVQLVLRPRRAALQKAFVAAAKADSNMTAGGDESLMMSMEKFCDELFERNVTKDITVDPTPIVQGQPLPKRHSNLSWLDAKGAFVTCQSAGADDGSTTMMFEEFVVCLGLCGHIKYEEIEEMSLAQRVEGIIANFLGEKDEHAVISEIVAPPAKRFSPPTNGDKRFLTIWKKMDLAHVFGFPMWEKEVFDILSSANKELTSIFNQYSKMGTAGSSSANASETMQKTELTNLALDCGIASEAFPMARVINIFERADQVDDTFQRSKADRRVVTGETAKGGDNSLEIHEFFEVVVMLAFHRANPKFGEVGHTDAAAVRSPLPGCLDALLKKSLLQSAKRDVVASVKAAIIEEPDVQRELWSYKSALLKCFREITAAVNGGSGAGQVLTMDDFLDDLFDRGIIRDQMVAPKAAVVGESPVAVHLNLSLLDAKGAFVSAQKVDEKQRFDGSARSTIDYDEWVVSLALCGHIKYEEIEEMSLAQRVEGIIANFLGEKDEHAVISEIVAPPAKRFSPPTNGDKRFLTIWKKMDLAHVFGFPMWEKEVFDILSSANKELTSIFNQYSKMGTAGSSSANASETMQKTELTNLALDCGIASEAFPMARVINIFERADQVDDTFQRSKADRRV
;
A
#
# COMPACT_ATOMS: atom_id res chain seq x y z
N GLY A 1 -30.25 83.83 80.34
CA GLY A 1 -29.19 84.61 81.03
C GLY A 1 -29.55 84.93 82.48
N THR A 2 -28.71 85.67 83.20
CA THR A 2 -29.07 86.33 84.47
C THR A 2 -30.10 87.43 84.18
N GLY A 3 -31.39 87.08 84.25
CA GLY A 3 -32.47 88.04 84.00
C GLY A 3 -33.89 87.49 83.83
N GLY A 4 -34.13 86.18 83.97
CA GLY A 4 -35.48 85.63 83.85
C GLY A 4 -36.22 85.63 85.18
N GLN A 5 -37.28 86.44 85.31
CA GLN A 5 -38.35 86.15 86.28
C GLN A 5 -38.94 84.77 85.96
N GLU A 6 -39.14 83.93 86.99
CA GLU A 6 -39.85 82.66 86.82
C GLU A 6 -41.22 82.91 86.16
N GLY A 7 -41.42 82.37 84.93
CA GLY A 7 -42.70 82.42 84.21
C GLY A 7 -42.76 83.27 82.92
N ALA A 8 -41.65 83.67 82.31
CA ALA A 8 -41.68 84.36 81.01
C ALA A 8 -42.07 83.43 79.84
N GLU A 9 -43.08 83.81 79.04
CA GLU A 9 -43.60 83.03 77.89
C GLU A 9 -42.82 83.22 76.58
N SER A 10 -41.74 84.01 76.57
CA SER A 10 -40.93 84.30 75.37
C SER A 10 -39.43 84.19 75.65
N ILE A 11 -38.68 83.62 74.72
CA ILE A 11 -37.20 83.51 74.75
C ILE A 11 -36.58 84.42 73.69
N ASP A 12 -35.38 84.97 73.96
CA ASP A 12 -34.60 85.70 72.96
C ASP A 12 -33.86 84.75 72.00
N PHE A 13 -33.10 85.28 71.02
CA PHE A 13 -32.43 84.45 70.02
C PHE A 13 -31.34 83.56 70.62
N ASP A 14 -30.56 84.07 71.58
CA ASP A 14 -29.50 83.30 72.22
C ASP A 14 -30.11 82.19 73.10
N GLU A 15 -31.19 82.50 73.80
CA GLU A 15 -31.99 81.55 74.56
C GLU A 15 -32.69 80.52 73.66
N PHE A 16 -33.12 80.90 72.46
CA PHE A 16 -33.66 79.99 71.44
C PHE A 16 -32.61 79.00 70.93
N VAL A 17 -31.40 79.45 70.60
CA VAL A 17 -30.30 78.57 70.14
C VAL A 17 -29.92 77.58 71.25
N VAL A 18 -29.87 78.02 72.50
CA VAL A 18 -29.62 77.14 73.65
C VAL A 18 -30.77 76.16 73.85
N ALA A 19 -32.02 76.59 73.75
CA ALA A 19 -33.19 75.71 73.85
C ALA A 19 -33.19 74.66 72.74
N LEU A 20 -32.84 75.04 71.50
CA LEU A 20 -32.72 74.12 70.37
C LEU A 20 -31.59 73.10 70.61
N ALA A 21 -30.43 73.54 71.09
CA ALA A 21 -29.32 72.67 71.44
C ALA A 21 -29.67 71.65 72.55
N LEU A 22 -30.44 72.08 73.56
CA LEU A 22 -30.98 71.18 74.60
C LEU A 22 -31.94 70.15 73.99
N CYS A 23 -32.85 70.58 73.11
CA CYS A 23 -33.74 69.67 72.38
C CYS A 23 -32.96 68.62 71.57
N GLY A 24 -31.85 69.00 70.91
CA GLY A 24 -30.99 68.05 70.21
C GLY A 24 -30.27 67.07 71.12
N THR A 25 -29.81 67.57 72.27
CA THR A 25 -29.19 66.72 73.29
C THR A 25 -30.14 65.62 73.75
N ILE A 26 -31.41 65.97 74.04
CA ILE A 26 -32.47 65.04 74.44
C ILE A 26 -32.85 64.11 73.27
N LYS A 27 -33.09 64.65 72.08
CA LYS A 27 -33.57 63.88 70.92
C LYS A 27 -32.61 62.75 70.52
N TYR A 28 -31.30 63.00 70.63
CA TYR A 28 -30.27 62.05 70.25
C TYR A 28 -29.56 61.41 71.45
N GLU A 29 -30.15 61.48 72.66
CA GLU A 29 -29.44 61.08 73.87
C GLU A 29 -29.11 59.59 73.94
N GLU A 30 -30.01 58.78 73.41
CA GLU A 30 -29.93 57.31 73.35
C GLU A 30 -28.88 56.79 72.34
N ILE A 31 -28.35 57.66 71.48
CA ILE A 31 -27.33 57.30 70.48
C ILE A 31 -25.95 57.49 71.11
N LYS A 32 -25.36 56.38 71.53
CA LYS A 32 -24.10 56.36 72.31
C LYS A 32 -22.89 56.80 71.48
N GLU A 33 -22.98 56.66 70.17
CA GLU A 33 -21.96 57.00 69.18
C GLU A 33 -21.88 58.52 68.91
N MET A 34 -22.92 59.29 69.28
CA MET A 34 -22.98 60.74 69.06
C MET A 34 -22.37 61.53 70.22
N SER A 35 -21.38 62.37 69.92
CA SER A 35 -20.91 63.42 70.83
C SER A 35 -21.96 64.52 71.02
N LEU A 36 -21.88 65.28 72.13
CA LEU A 36 -22.78 66.41 72.40
C LEU A 36 -22.80 67.41 71.23
N GLY A 37 -21.64 67.68 70.60
CA GLY A 37 -21.55 68.56 69.44
C GLY A 37 -22.31 68.02 68.21
N GLN A 38 -22.25 66.71 67.96
CA GLN A 38 -23.01 66.07 66.87
C GLN A 38 -24.52 66.07 67.14
N ARG A 39 -24.95 65.94 68.40
CA ARG A 39 -26.38 66.00 68.78
C ARG A 39 -26.95 67.40 68.55
N VAL A 40 -26.19 68.43 68.89
CA VAL A 40 -26.55 69.84 68.65
C VAL A 40 -26.51 70.19 67.16
N ALA A 41 -25.49 69.74 66.42
CA ALA A 41 -25.45 69.94 64.97
C ALA A 41 -26.62 69.22 64.28
N GLY A 42 -26.92 67.98 64.69
CA GLY A 42 -28.02 67.19 64.14
C GLY A 42 -29.38 67.88 64.28
N ILE A 43 -29.73 68.41 65.46
CA ILE A 43 -31.01 69.10 65.65
C ILE A 43 -31.09 70.41 64.86
N VAL A 44 -29.97 71.09 64.66
CA VAL A 44 -29.89 72.29 63.83
C VAL A 44 -30.12 71.92 62.36
N ASP A 45 -29.46 70.88 61.86
CA ASP A 45 -29.66 70.37 60.49
C ASP A 45 -31.12 69.94 60.28
N ASN A 46 -31.74 69.28 61.27
CA ASN A 46 -33.16 68.93 61.23
C ASN A 46 -34.09 70.15 61.23
N PHE A 47 -33.80 71.16 62.05
CA PHE A 47 -34.61 72.37 62.16
C PHE A 47 -34.52 73.21 60.88
N LEU A 48 -33.36 73.23 60.24
CA LEU A 48 -33.13 73.92 58.96
C LEU A 48 -33.61 73.09 57.74
N GLY A 49 -34.03 71.85 57.95
CA GLY A 49 -34.43 70.93 56.88
C GLY A 49 -33.26 70.49 55.99
N GLU A 50 -32.02 70.63 56.47
CA GLU A 50 -30.81 70.23 55.76
C GLU A 50 -30.58 68.71 55.82
N LYS A 51 -31.01 68.07 56.92
CA LYS A 51 -30.99 66.62 57.10
C LYS A 51 -32.25 66.16 57.82
N ASP A 52 -32.73 64.97 57.51
CA ASP A 52 -33.73 64.30 58.34
C ASP A 52 -33.08 63.55 59.50
N GLU A 53 -33.89 63.04 60.43
CA GLU A 53 -33.39 62.31 61.60
C GLU A 53 -32.59 61.08 61.17
N HIS A 54 -32.98 60.43 60.08
CA HIS A 54 -32.30 59.23 59.60
C HIS A 54 -30.88 59.54 59.12
N ALA A 55 -30.68 60.62 58.38
CA ALA A 55 -29.38 61.07 57.88
C ALA A 55 -28.44 61.45 59.03
N VAL A 56 -28.94 62.19 60.04
CA VAL A 56 -28.14 62.56 61.22
C VAL A 56 -27.66 61.34 62.00
N ILE A 57 -28.54 60.34 62.19
CA ILE A 57 -28.19 59.10 62.88
C ILE A 57 -27.21 58.28 62.05
N THR A 58 -27.45 58.18 60.74
CA THR A 58 -26.60 57.42 59.83
C THR A 58 -25.16 57.96 59.83
N GLU A 59 -24.96 59.27 59.77
CA GLU A 59 -23.63 59.89 59.78
C GLU A 59 -22.86 59.62 61.09
N ALA A 60 -23.57 59.48 62.21
CA ALA A 60 -22.95 59.22 63.51
C ALA A 60 -22.64 57.74 63.75
N VAL A 61 -23.50 56.84 63.27
CA VAL A 61 -23.45 55.40 63.59
C VAL A 61 -22.79 54.59 62.47
N VAL A 62 -22.80 55.08 61.24
CA VAL A 62 -22.20 54.41 60.08
C VAL A 62 -20.89 55.11 59.70
N PRO A 63 -19.72 54.48 59.93
CA PRO A 63 -18.44 55.03 59.49
C PRO A 63 -18.42 55.20 57.97
N ALA A 64 -18.04 56.40 57.49
CA ALA A 64 -17.83 56.63 56.07
C ALA A 64 -16.66 55.77 55.57
N LEU A 65 -16.94 54.83 54.66
CA LEU A 65 -15.90 54.03 54.02
C LEU A 65 -15.15 54.91 53.01
N VAL A 66 -13.83 54.99 53.16
CA VAL A 66 -12.95 55.75 52.26
C VAL A 66 -12.75 54.96 50.97
N ARG A 67 -13.07 55.57 49.82
CA ARG A 67 -12.82 54.98 48.51
C ARG A 67 -11.33 54.81 48.24
N PHE A 68 -11.00 53.80 47.45
CA PHE A 68 -9.63 53.62 46.96
C PHE A 68 -9.30 54.70 45.91
N ASP A 69 -8.13 55.32 46.01
CA ASP A 69 -7.61 56.27 45.01
C ASP A 69 -6.65 55.53 44.06
N PRO A 70 -7.06 55.24 42.81
CA PRO A 70 -6.23 54.53 41.83
C PRO A 70 -4.96 55.31 41.47
N SER A 71 -4.95 56.64 41.63
CA SER A 71 -3.78 57.49 41.36
C SER A 71 -2.56 57.12 42.22
N SER A 72 -2.80 56.47 43.36
CA SER A 72 -1.77 56.01 44.28
C SER A 72 -1.16 54.64 43.91
N ALA A 73 -1.70 53.96 42.88
CA ALA A 73 -1.24 52.65 42.46
C ALA A 73 0.03 52.72 41.60
N THR A 74 0.93 51.76 41.80
CA THR A 74 2.16 51.59 41.01
C THR A 74 2.13 50.29 40.22
N ALA A 75 2.89 50.22 39.13
CA ALA A 75 3.06 48.98 38.36
C ALA A 75 3.54 47.82 39.23
N ILE A 76 2.94 46.64 39.05
CA ILE A 76 3.34 45.42 39.77
C ILE A 76 4.69 44.92 39.23
N LYS A 77 5.48 44.25 40.07
CA LYS A 77 6.79 43.69 39.70
C LYS A 77 6.67 42.77 38.47
N GLY A 78 7.22 43.21 37.33
CA GLY A 78 7.19 42.47 36.06
C GLY A 78 6.14 42.97 35.05
N GLN A 79 5.29 43.93 35.43
CA GLN A 79 4.36 44.60 34.51
C GLN A 79 5.08 45.71 33.74
N GLU A 80 4.88 45.77 32.42
CA GLU A 80 5.42 46.86 31.59
C GLU A 80 4.67 48.19 31.84
N GLU A 81 5.38 49.32 31.76
CA GLU A 81 4.78 50.66 31.99
C GLU A 81 3.62 50.97 31.03
N ALA A 82 3.74 50.56 29.76
CA ALA A 82 2.68 50.73 28.76
C ALA A 82 1.42 49.95 29.15
N GLN A 83 1.59 48.73 29.66
CA GLN A 83 0.48 47.89 30.10
C GLN A 83 -0.19 48.45 31.37
N HIS A 84 0.59 49.02 32.28
CA HIS A 84 0.06 49.71 33.44
C HIS A 84 -0.77 50.94 33.05
N ALA A 85 -0.32 51.71 32.06
CA ALA A 85 -1.08 52.85 31.55
C ALA A 85 -2.42 52.44 30.94
N VAL A 86 -2.45 51.35 30.15
CA VAL A 86 -3.70 50.79 29.59
C VAL A 86 -4.63 50.32 30.71
N TRP A 87 -4.11 49.60 31.71
CA TRP A 87 -4.90 49.18 32.88
C TRP A 87 -5.56 50.37 33.60
N MET A 88 -4.81 51.44 33.84
CA MET A 88 -5.33 52.65 34.49
C MET A 88 -6.43 53.32 33.66
N ALA A 89 -6.29 53.36 32.33
CA ALA A 89 -7.31 53.88 31.44
C ALA A 89 -8.57 52.99 31.42
N THR A 90 -8.41 51.66 31.44
CA THR A 90 -9.52 50.72 31.53
C THR A 90 -10.27 50.85 32.86
N TRP A 91 -9.55 50.88 33.99
CA TRP A 91 -10.17 51.03 35.32
C TRP A 91 -10.93 52.33 35.48
N ALA A 92 -10.42 53.44 34.92
CA ALA A 92 -11.10 54.73 34.98
C ALA A 92 -12.47 54.75 34.28
N LYS A 93 -12.71 53.83 33.35
CA LYS A 93 -14.01 53.64 32.70
C LYS A 93 -14.95 52.71 33.45
N MET A 94 -14.44 51.91 34.39
CA MET A 94 -15.25 50.90 35.09
C MET A 94 -16.12 51.52 36.18
N ASP A 95 -17.39 51.13 36.27
CA ASP A 95 -18.26 51.37 37.42
C ASP A 95 -18.57 50.05 38.15
N LEU A 96 -18.26 50.00 39.44
CA LEU A 96 -18.54 48.86 40.31
C LEU A 96 -19.40 49.24 41.51
N SER A 97 -19.93 50.47 41.53
CA SER A 97 -20.68 51.03 42.66
C SER A 97 -21.99 50.28 42.93
N HIS A 98 -22.55 49.62 41.92
CA HIS A 98 -23.74 48.77 42.00
C HIS A 98 -23.47 47.36 42.54
N VAL A 99 -22.20 46.95 42.67
CA VAL A 99 -21.86 45.60 43.15
C VAL A 99 -21.86 45.57 44.68
N PHE A 100 -22.53 44.56 45.25
CA PHE A 100 -22.73 44.46 46.70
C PHE A 100 -21.41 44.52 47.50
N GLY A 101 -21.37 45.39 48.51
CA GLY A 101 -20.24 45.58 49.40
C GLY A 101 -19.21 46.62 48.94
N PHE A 102 -19.42 47.29 47.81
CA PHE A 102 -18.63 48.45 47.41
C PHE A 102 -18.80 49.61 48.42
N PRO A 103 -17.75 50.39 48.77
CA PRO A 103 -16.35 50.33 48.30
C PRO A 103 -15.43 49.45 49.18
N ALA A 104 -15.96 48.61 50.07
CA ALA A 104 -15.18 47.93 51.11
C ALA A 104 -14.08 46.97 50.58
N TRP A 105 -14.19 46.52 49.32
CA TRP A 105 -13.24 45.62 48.65
C TRP A 105 -12.58 46.26 47.41
N GLU A 106 -12.84 47.54 47.14
CA GLU A 106 -12.46 48.25 45.90
C GLU A 106 -10.96 48.13 45.61
N LYS A 107 -10.12 48.33 46.64
CA LYS A 107 -8.66 48.23 46.54
C LYS A 107 -8.19 46.81 46.20
N GLU A 108 -8.75 45.81 46.87
CA GLU A 108 -8.33 44.43 46.69
C GLU A 108 -8.76 43.88 45.32
N VAL A 109 -9.95 44.23 44.83
CA VAL A 109 -10.39 43.86 43.48
C VAL A 109 -9.54 44.55 42.41
N PHE A 110 -9.17 45.83 42.61
CA PHE A 110 -8.23 46.53 41.74
C PHE A 110 -6.92 45.74 41.59
N LEU A 111 -6.30 45.33 42.70
CA LEU A 111 -5.04 44.60 42.69
C LEU A 111 -5.15 43.21 42.05
N VAL A 112 -6.26 42.50 42.31
CA VAL A 112 -6.52 41.18 41.71
C VAL A 112 -6.66 41.27 40.20
N LEU A 113 -7.43 42.25 39.71
CA LEU A 113 -7.61 42.47 38.27
C LEU A 113 -6.35 43.01 37.61
N GLN A 114 -5.62 43.93 38.23
CA GLN A 114 -4.33 44.43 37.72
C GLN A 114 -3.33 43.28 37.48
N GLY A 115 -3.26 42.32 38.43
CA GLY A 115 -2.38 41.16 38.32
C GLY A 115 -2.80 40.16 37.23
N ALA A 116 -4.09 40.09 36.89
CA ALA A 116 -4.63 39.19 35.88
C ALA A 116 -4.94 39.88 34.54
N PHE A 117 -4.70 41.19 34.44
CA PHE A 117 -5.05 42.01 33.28
C PHE A 117 -4.44 41.51 31.96
N PRO A 118 -3.14 41.15 31.88
CA PRO A 118 -2.56 40.63 30.64
C PRO A 118 -3.32 39.43 30.08
N GLU A 119 -3.60 38.46 30.93
CA GLU A 119 -4.28 37.21 30.59
C GLU A 119 -5.75 37.46 30.28
N LEU A 120 -6.43 38.32 31.04
CA LEU A 120 -7.84 38.66 30.81
C LEU A 120 -8.03 39.40 29.48
N THR A 121 -7.12 40.29 29.10
CA THR A 121 -7.12 40.89 27.77
C THR A 121 -6.91 39.83 26.68
N SER A 122 -5.99 38.89 26.87
CA SER A 122 -5.75 37.81 25.90
C SER A 122 -6.94 36.86 25.75
N ILE A 123 -7.66 36.58 26.84
CA ILE A 123 -8.92 35.80 26.83
C ILE A 123 -9.99 36.59 26.07
N PHE A 124 -10.20 37.85 26.44
CA PHE A 124 -11.17 38.71 25.79
C PHE A 124 -10.95 38.77 24.28
N SER A 125 -9.71 39.03 23.84
CA SER A 125 -9.36 39.06 22.42
C SER A 125 -9.56 37.73 21.70
N TYR A 126 -9.34 36.58 22.35
CA TYR A 126 -9.61 35.28 21.74
C TYR A 126 -11.10 35.12 21.41
N TYR A 127 -11.96 35.35 22.41
CA TYR A 127 -13.39 35.13 22.25
C TYR A 127 -14.05 36.22 21.38
N ALA A 128 -13.64 37.48 21.49
CA ALA A 128 -14.11 38.59 20.63
C ALA A 128 -13.75 38.41 19.14
N LYS A 129 -12.63 37.74 18.84
CA LYS A 129 -12.28 37.40 17.44
C LYS A 129 -13.11 36.24 16.89
N SER A 130 -13.60 35.36 17.76
CA SER A 130 -14.20 34.07 17.39
C SER A 130 -15.67 34.14 16.92
N GLY A 131 -16.45 35.15 17.32
CA GLY A 131 -17.87 35.28 16.96
C GLY A 131 -18.17 36.32 15.88
N THR A 132 -17.18 36.70 15.06
CA THR A 132 -17.28 37.70 13.97
C THR A 132 -18.09 37.25 12.74
N ALA A 133 -19.12 36.42 12.92
CA ALA A 133 -20.10 36.05 11.90
C ALA A 133 -20.97 37.26 11.50
N GLY A 134 -20.38 38.23 10.81
CA GLY A 134 -21.00 39.48 10.36
C GLY A 134 -20.14 40.74 10.54
N ALA A 135 -18.96 40.65 11.17
CA ALA A 135 -18.11 41.84 11.36
C ALA A 135 -17.52 42.31 10.02
N VAL A 136 -17.78 43.58 9.69
CA VAL A 136 -17.32 44.30 8.49
C VAL A 136 -16.13 45.23 8.78
N SER A 137 -15.71 45.35 10.04
CA SER A 137 -14.60 46.20 10.47
C SER A 137 -13.77 45.55 11.58
N ALA A 138 -12.50 45.96 11.70
CA ALA A 138 -11.60 45.47 12.74
C ALA A 138 -12.07 45.84 14.16
N HIS A 139 -12.73 47.00 14.33
CA HIS A 139 -13.28 47.43 15.62
C HIS A 139 -14.43 46.52 16.11
N ALA A 140 -15.26 46.01 15.19
CA ALA A 140 -16.30 45.03 15.52
C ALA A 140 -15.74 43.63 15.86
N ALA A 141 -14.43 43.39 15.62
CA ALA A 141 -13.71 42.20 16.03
C ALA A 141 -12.95 42.38 17.37
N GLU A 142 -13.05 43.56 17.99
CA GLU A 142 -12.47 43.92 19.28
C GLU A 142 -13.53 44.05 20.41
N THR A 143 -14.79 43.74 20.14
CA THR A 143 -15.88 43.74 21.12
C THR A 143 -16.44 42.34 21.28
N MET A 144 -16.89 42.00 22.50
CA MET A 144 -17.41 40.67 22.83
C MET A 144 -18.94 40.64 22.82
N GLN A 145 -19.54 39.91 21.89
CA GLN A 145 -20.98 39.71 21.79
C GLN A 145 -21.49 38.66 22.78
N GLN A 146 -22.82 38.63 22.96
CA GLN A 146 -23.49 37.69 23.87
C GLN A 146 -23.17 36.22 23.54
N THR A 147 -23.10 35.86 22.26
CA THR A 147 -22.76 34.49 21.81
C THR A 147 -21.36 34.09 22.24
N GLU A 148 -20.39 35.00 22.11
CA GLU A 148 -18.98 34.75 22.48
C GLU A 148 -18.81 34.64 24.00
N LEU A 149 -19.55 35.45 24.78
CA LEU A 149 -19.59 35.28 26.23
C LEU A 149 -20.22 33.93 26.62
N THR A 150 -21.22 33.47 25.87
CA THR A 150 -21.82 32.14 26.08
C THR A 150 -20.81 31.03 25.85
N ASP A 151 -20.01 31.12 24.78
CA ASP A 151 -18.93 30.17 24.48
C ASP A 151 -17.83 30.19 25.55
N LEU A 152 -17.41 31.38 25.99
CA LEU A 152 -16.49 31.52 27.13
C LEU A 152 -17.07 30.87 28.40
N ALA A 153 -18.35 31.08 28.67
CA ALA A 153 -19.01 30.53 29.85
C ALA A 153 -19.12 29.01 29.81
N LEU A 154 -19.29 28.41 28.62
CA LEU A 154 -19.25 26.97 28.41
C LEU A 154 -17.84 26.41 28.58
N ASP A 155 -16.86 26.96 27.88
CA ASP A 155 -15.44 26.53 27.94
C ASP A 155 -14.90 26.60 29.38
N CYS A 156 -15.27 27.66 30.11
CA CYS A 156 -14.79 27.89 31.47
C CYS A 156 -15.63 27.21 32.56
N GLY A 157 -16.77 26.60 32.21
CA GLY A 157 -17.72 26.05 33.18
C GLY A 157 -18.21 27.09 34.20
N ILE A 158 -18.52 28.29 33.70
CA ILE A 158 -19.07 29.40 34.49
C ILE A 158 -20.52 29.07 34.86
N ALA A 159 -21.30 28.63 33.89
CA ALA A 159 -22.67 28.16 34.12
C ALA A 159 -22.66 26.83 34.89
N THR A 160 -23.52 26.72 35.89
CA THR A 160 -23.71 25.54 36.73
C THR A 160 -25.21 25.31 36.97
N GLU A 161 -25.61 24.17 37.53
CA GLU A 161 -27.02 23.91 37.87
C GLU A 161 -27.62 25.00 38.79
N SER A 162 -26.83 25.50 39.75
CA SER A 162 -27.24 26.58 40.66
C SER A 162 -27.10 27.99 40.06
N PHE A 163 -26.32 28.15 39.00
CA PHE A 163 -26.07 29.44 38.33
C PHE A 163 -26.18 29.25 36.81
N PRO A 164 -27.41 29.22 36.27
CA PRO A 164 -27.67 28.83 34.88
C PRO A 164 -27.21 29.89 33.88
N MET A 165 -27.08 29.50 32.61
CA MET A 165 -26.65 30.40 31.51
C MET A 165 -27.55 31.64 31.36
N SER A 166 -28.85 31.52 31.66
CA SER A 166 -29.77 32.68 31.66
C SER A 166 -29.34 33.77 32.65
N ARG A 167 -28.73 33.41 33.79
CA ARG A 167 -28.17 34.37 34.73
C ARG A 167 -26.88 35.02 34.23
N VAL A 168 -26.08 34.30 33.45
CA VAL A 168 -24.89 34.86 32.79
C VAL A 168 -25.30 35.91 31.76
N ILE A 169 -26.33 35.61 30.95
CA ILE A 169 -26.90 36.54 29.96
C ILE A 169 -27.47 37.80 30.62
N LEU A 170 -28.20 37.68 31.73
CA LEU A 170 -28.72 38.86 32.45
C LEU A 170 -27.59 39.77 32.97
N ILE A 171 -26.45 39.20 33.37
CA ILE A 171 -25.29 39.99 33.81
C ILE A 171 -24.58 40.63 32.61
N PHE A 172 -24.54 39.96 31.45
CA PHE A 172 -24.09 40.55 30.19
C PHE A 172 -24.93 41.79 29.84
N GLU A 173 -26.26 41.65 29.80
CA GLU A 173 -27.18 42.75 29.48
C GLU A 173 -27.02 43.94 30.44
N ARG A 174 -26.72 43.66 31.73
CA ARG A 174 -26.46 44.69 32.73
C ARG A 174 -25.10 45.37 32.54
N ALA A 175 -24.06 44.62 32.15
CA ALA A 175 -22.72 45.15 31.93
C ALA A 175 -22.61 45.96 30.62
N ASP A 176 -23.44 45.64 29.62
CA ASP A 176 -23.58 46.40 28.36
C ASP A 176 -24.42 47.69 28.54
N GLN A 177 -25.13 47.83 29.66
CA GLN A 177 -26.03 48.97 29.87
C GLN A 177 -25.26 50.26 30.19
N VAL A 178 -25.63 51.36 29.53
CA VAL A 178 -25.13 52.69 29.92
C VAL A 178 -25.91 53.17 31.14
N ASP A 179 -25.23 53.35 32.27
CA ASP A 179 -25.83 53.72 33.55
C ASP A 179 -26.29 55.19 33.63
N ASP A 180 -27.14 55.48 34.62
CA ASP A 180 -27.67 56.82 34.90
C ASP A 180 -26.55 57.82 35.27
N THR A 181 -26.59 59.04 34.74
CA THR A 181 -25.56 60.07 35.01
C THR A 181 -26.01 61.18 35.95
N PHE A 182 -27.07 60.94 36.73
CA PHE A 182 -27.68 61.97 37.58
C PHE A 182 -26.70 62.50 38.64
N GLN A 183 -26.43 63.80 38.58
CA GLN A 183 -25.69 64.54 39.59
C GLN A 183 -26.54 65.69 40.15
N VAL A 184 -26.49 65.87 41.47
CA VAL A 184 -27.09 67.03 42.13
C VAL A 184 -26.24 68.27 41.83
N SER A 185 -26.86 69.34 41.34
CA SER A 185 -26.16 70.58 41.03
C SER A 185 -25.44 71.13 42.26
N LYS A 186 -24.15 71.47 42.07
CA LYS A 186 -23.33 72.09 43.13
C LYS A 186 -23.85 73.47 43.55
N ALA A 187 -24.70 74.11 42.73
CA ALA A 187 -25.25 75.45 42.98
C ALA A 187 -26.65 75.45 43.62
N ASP A 188 -27.49 74.45 43.35
CA ASP A 188 -28.79 74.24 44.03
C ASP A 188 -29.05 72.74 44.16
N ARG A 189 -29.06 72.25 45.41
CA ARG A 189 -29.21 70.82 45.70
C ARG A 189 -30.60 70.25 45.38
N ARG A 190 -31.56 71.09 44.97
CA ARG A 190 -32.89 70.68 44.48
C ARG A 190 -32.91 70.39 42.98
N VAL A 191 -31.83 70.69 42.26
CA VAL A 191 -31.72 70.46 40.82
C VAL A 191 -30.84 69.23 40.56
N VAL A 192 -31.41 68.20 39.95
CA VAL A 192 -30.70 67.01 39.49
C VAL A 192 -30.51 67.11 37.97
N THR A 193 -29.26 67.00 37.51
CA THR A 193 -28.89 67.04 36.09
C THR A 193 -28.27 65.71 35.68
N GLY A 194 -28.68 65.13 34.57
CA GLY A 194 -28.14 63.87 34.04
C GLY A 194 -29.10 63.22 33.05
N GLU A 195 -28.66 62.13 32.44
CA GLU A 195 -29.46 61.31 31.53
C GLU A 195 -29.86 59.98 32.20
N THR A 196 -31.03 59.47 31.81
CA THR A 196 -31.48 58.13 32.20
C THR A 196 -30.68 57.05 31.48
N ALA A 197 -30.57 55.88 32.10
CA ALA A 197 -29.88 54.72 31.59
C ALA A 197 -30.42 54.31 30.22
N LYS A 198 -29.53 53.91 29.32
CA LYS A 198 -29.85 53.51 27.94
C LYS A 198 -29.42 52.07 27.71
N GLY A 199 -30.11 51.38 26.80
CA GLY A 199 -29.66 50.06 26.32
C GLY A 199 -28.30 50.19 25.64
N GLY A 200 -27.45 49.18 25.83
CA GLY A 200 -26.11 49.09 25.26
C GLY A 200 -26.06 48.84 23.76
N ASN A 201 -24.87 48.52 23.27
CA ASN A 201 -24.61 48.23 21.86
C ASN A 201 -24.65 46.71 21.54
N ASN A 202 -25.01 45.87 22.51
CA ASN A 202 -24.98 44.40 22.47
C ASN A 202 -23.57 43.80 22.30
N ALA A 203 -22.52 44.53 22.67
CA ALA A 203 -21.14 44.08 22.53
C ALA A 203 -20.22 44.73 23.58
N LEU A 204 -19.68 43.91 24.49
CA LEU A 204 -18.85 44.39 25.58
C LEU A 204 -17.47 44.83 25.07
N GLU A 205 -17.06 46.03 25.41
CA GLU A 205 -15.67 46.46 25.43
C GLU A 205 -14.91 45.80 26.59
N ILE A 206 -13.58 45.87 26.57
CA ILE A 206 -12.74 45.26 27.62
C ILE A 206 -13.09 45.71 29.05
N HIS A 207 -13.52 46.97 29.25
CA HIS A 207 -13.87 47.47 30.58
C HIS A 207 -15.20 46.88 31.08
N GLU A 208 -16.22 46.82 30.22
CA GLU A 208 -17.52 46.21 30.49
C GLU A 208 -17.39 44.68 30.70
N PHE A 209 -16.49 44.03 29.95
CA PHE A 209 -16.15 42.62 30.18
C PHE A 209 -15.59 42.38 31.59
N LEU A 210 -14.67 43.23 32.06
CA LEU A 210 -14.11 43.08 33.40
C LEU A 210 -15.17 43.29 34.49
N GLU A 211 -16.07 44.26 34.32
CA GLU A 211 -17.22 44.43 35.22
C GLU A 211 -18.13 43.20 35.22
N CYS A 212 -18.42 42.68 34.03
CA CYS A 212 -19.20 41.45 33.85
C CYS A 212 -18.55 40.29 34.61
N ILE A 213 -17.22 40.11 34.52
CA ILE A 213 -16.50 39.06 35.26
C ILE A 213 -16.59 39.26 36.78
N VAL A 214 -16.47 40.49 37.28
CA VAL A 214 -16.64 40.77 38.73
C VAL A 214 -18.06 40.42 39.19
N GLN A 215 -19.07 40.80 38.42
CA GLN A 215 -20.48 40.51 38.72
C GLN A 215 -20.79 39.00 38.63
N ILE A 216 -20.25 38.31 37.63
CA ILE A 216 -20.35 36.85 37.48
C ILE A 216 -19.68 36.16 38.68
N ALA A 217 -18.49 36.60 39.10
CA ALA A 217 -17.79 36.00 40.23
C ALA A 217 -18.62 36.08 41.52
N PHE A 218 -19.19 37.26 41.80
CA PHE A 218 -20.04 37.46 42.97
C PHE A 218 -21.34 36.65 42.87
N SER A 219 -22.06 36.74 41.75
CA SER A 219 -23.37 36.10 41.58
C SER A 219 -23.31 34.58 41.49
N ARG A 220 -22.22 34.04 40.93
CA ARG A 220 -21.96 32.59 40.87
C ARG A 220 -21.59 32.03 42.23
N ALA A 221 -20.80 32.75 43.02
CA ALA A 221 -20.42 32.30 44.35
C ALA A 221 -21.56 32.48 45.37
N ASN A 222 -22.57 33.29 45.05
CA ASN A 222 -23.75 33.52 45.88
C ASN A 222 -25.05 33.34 45.07
N PRO A 223 -25.40 32.13 44.60
CA PRO A 223 -26.52 31.94 43.67
C PRO A 223 -27.89 32.36 44.21
N LYS A 224 -28.09 32.37 45.53
CA LYS A 224 -29.36 32.80 46.15
C LYS A 224 -29.46 34.31 46.29
N PHE A 225 -28.35 35.03 46.20
CA PHE A 225 -28.34 36.49 46.35
C PHE A 225 -29.16 37.15 45.23
N GLY A 226 -29.99 38.13 45.59
CA GLY A 226 -30.93 38.78 44.66
C GLY A 226 -32.28 38.08 44.50
N THR A 227 -32.48 36.91 45.12
CA THR A 227 -33.80 36.24 45.16
C THR A 227 -34.65 36.75 46.32
N VAL A 228 -35.97 36.51 46.28
CA VAL A 228 -36.91 36.99 47.31
C VAL A 228 -36.45 36.52 48.69
N GLY A 229 -36.18 37.48 49.60
CA GLY A 229 -35.71 37.22 50.96
C GLY A 229 -34.19 37.10 51.12
N HIS A 230 -33.40 37.21 50.04
CA HIS A 230 -31.95 37.01 50.03
C HIS A 230 -31.14 38.23 49.54
N ASN A 231 -31.42 39.41 50.09
CA ASN A 231 -30.81 40.69 49.67
C ASN A 231 -29.95 41.35 50.76
N THR A 232 -29.56 40.60 51.79
CA THR A 232 -28.79 41.12 52.93
C THR A 232 -27.42 40.48 53.02
N SER A 233 -26.52 41.09 53.81
CA SER A 233 -25.18 40.56 54.08
C SER A 233 -25.18 39.12 54.63
N ALA A 234 -26.28 38.69 55.28
CA ALA A 234 -26.45 37.33 55.79
C ALA A 234 -26.65 36.28 54.67
N SER A 235 -27.01 36.71 53.45
CA SER A 235 -27.19 35.84 52.28
C SER A 235 -25.94 35.71 51.42
N VAL A 236 -24.83 36.33 51.83
CA VAL A 236 -23.54 36.27 51.13
C VAL A 236 -22.64 35.23 51.77
N GLU A 237 -22.50 34.10 51.09
CA GLU A 237 -21.65 32.97 51.50
C GLU A 237 -20.18 33.22 51.15
N SER A 238 -19.90 33.90 50.03
CA SER A 238 -18.55 34.19 49.54
C SER A 238 -18.41 35.64 49.11
N LYS A 239 -17.58 36.42 49.82
CA LYS A 239 -17.39 37.86 49.59
C LYS A 239 -16.32 38.14 48.53
N LEU A 240 -16.42 39.29 47.87
CA LEU A 240 -15.31 39.88 47.12
C LEU A 240 -14.18 40.31 48.08
N PRO A 241 -12.90 40.22 47.69
CA PRO A 241 -12.37 39.77 46.39
C PRO A 241 -12.28 38.23 46.24
N GLY A 242 -12.48 37.46 47.31
CA GLY A 242 -12.17 36.03 47.34
C GLY A 242 -12.92 35.17 46.31
N CYS A 243 -14.19 35.50 46.02
CA CYS A 243 -14.94 34.83 44.95
C CYS A 243 -14.41 35.13 43.55
N LEU A 244 -13.93 36.37 43.30
CA LEU A 244 -13.27 36.75 42.05
C LEU A 244 -11.95 36.01 41.87
N GLU A 245 -11.10 35.97 42.89
CA GLU A 245 -9.86 35.19 42.83
C GLU A 245 -10.14 33.70 42.55
N SER A 246 -11.16 33.13 43.18
CA SER A 246 -11.53 31.74 42.95
C SER A 246 -12.05 31.50 41.54
N LEU A 247 -12.87 32.40 40.98
CA LEU A 247 -13.33 32.31 39.58
C LEU A 247 -12.14 32.41 38.62
N LEU A 248 -11.26 33.39 38.82
CA LEU A 248 -10.08 33.59 37.97
C LEU A 248 -9.17 32.36 37.98
N LYS A 249 -8.76 31.90 39.17
CA LYS A 249 -7.78 30.80 39.29
C LYS A 249 -8.36 29.45 38.87
N LYS A 250 -9.62 29.13 39.20
CA LYS A 250 -10.20 27.79 38.97
C LYS A 250 -10.92 27.64 37.63
N ASN A 251 -11.39 28.75 37.06
CA ASN A 251 -12.22 28.73 35.86
C ASN A 251 -11.54 29.52 34.73
N LEU A 252 -11.49 30.85 34.81
CA LEU A 252 -11.08 31.68 33.67
C LEU A 252 -9.61 31.45 33.27
N LEU A 253 -8.65 31.74 34.13
CA LEU A 253 -7.22 31.70 33.78
C LEU A 253 -6.70 30.27 33.48
N THR A 254 -7.45 29.24 33.89
CA THR A 254 -7.05 27.84 33.67
C THR A 254 -7.74 27.20 32.46
N LYS A 255 -8.98 27.59 32.16
CA LYS A 255 -9.83 26.91 31.15
C LYS A 255 -10.16 27.78 29.95
N ALA A 256 -10.10 29.10 30.08
CA ALA A 256 -10.36 29.98 28.96
C ALA A 256 -9.26 29.82 27.92
N LYS A 257 -9.66 29.82 26.66
CA LYS A 257 -8.72 29.90 25.56
C LYS A 257 -8.13 31.32 25.50
N THR A 258 -6.85 31.40 25.15
CA THR A 258 -6.08 32.66 25.10
C THR A 258 -5.60 32.89 23.68
N ASP A 259 -5.43 34.14 23.27
CA ASP A 259 -4.87 34.51 21.97
C ASP A 259 -3.39 34.07 21.83
N GLN A 260 -3.17 32.84 21.36
CA GLN A 260 -1.83 32.32 21.02
C GLN A 260 -1.34 32.89 19.67
N LEU A 261 -2.22 33.42 18.83
CA LEU A 261 -1.88 33.91 17.50
C LEU A 261 -0.94 35.13 17.57
N ALA A 262 -1.07 35.98 18.58
CA ALA A 262 -0.13 37.09 18.80
C ALA A 262 1.31 36.61 19.08
N LYS A 263 1.48 35.46 19.76
CA LYS A 263 2.80 34.85 19.96
C LYS A 263 3.30 34.20 18.67
N VAL A 264 2.44 33.48 17.95
CA VAL A 264 2.77 32.86 16.66
C VAL A 264 3.14 33.91 15.62
N LYS A 265 2.49 35.07 15.60
CA LYS A 265 2.84 36.21 14.73
C LYS A 265 4.31 36.60 14.91
N LYS A 266 4.74 36.80 16.16
CA LYS A 266 6.15 37.12 16.47
C LYS A 266 7.11 36.02 16.03
N MET A 267 6.70 34.74 16.12
CA MET A 267 7.50 33.60 15.65
C MET A 267 7.60 33.62 14.12
N VAL A 268 6.49 33.79 13.40
CA VAL A 268 6.47 33.90 11.93
C VAL A 268 7.35 35.06 11.44
N GLU A 269 7.33 36.20 12.12
CA GLU A 269 8.12 37.38 11.76
C GLU A 269 9.64 37.22 12.00
N LYS A 270 10.05 36.50 13.06
CA LYS A 270 11.44 36.54 13.56
C LYS A 270 12.18 35.21 13.51
N GLU A 271 11.48 34.09 13.46
CA GLU A 271 12.10 32.77 13.55
C GLU A 271 12.87 32.41 12.27
N PRO A 272 14.17 32.05 12.36
CA PRO A 272 15.00 31.79 11.18
C PRO A 272 14.46 30.69 10.26
N GLU A 273 13.92 29.60 10.83
CA GLU A 273 13.41 28.47 10.06
C GLU A 273 12.17 28.84 9.23
N VAL A 274 11.26 29.64 9.79
CA VAL A 274 10.09 30.16 9.08
C VAL A 274 10.53 31.15 7.99
N GLN A 275 11.51 31.99 8.27
CA GLN A 275 12.04 32.95 7.30
C GLN A 275 12.77 32.26 6.12
N LEU A 276 13.40 31.10 6.34
CA LEU A 276 14.00 30.28 5.27
C LEU A 276 12.95 29.72 4.30
N VAL A 277 11.77 29.40 4.80
CA VAL A 277 10.61 28.97 4.02
C VAL A 277 10.00 30.14 3.23
N LEU A 278 9.83 31.29 3.88
CA LEU A 278 9.18 32.45 3.28
C LEU A 278 10.00 33.09 2.15
N ARG A 279 11.32 33.26 2.32
CA ARG A 279 12.19 34.00 1.39
C ARG A 279 12.10 33.54 -0.07
N PRO A 280 12.21 32.23 -0.41
CA PRO A 280 12.11 31.78 -1.79
C PRO A 280 10.70 31.94 -2.39
N ARG A 281 9.67 31.90 -1.53
CA ARG A 281 8.25 31.94 -1.93
C ARG A 281 7.70 33.35 -2.11
N ARG A 282 8.37 34.39 -1.58
CA ARG A 282 7.91 35.79 -1.62
C ARG A 282 7.55 36.27 -3.03
N ALA A 283 8.34 35.95 -4.05
CA ALA A 283 8.08 36.42 -5.42
C ALA A 283 6.77 35.84 -5.99
N ALA A 284 6.49 34.56 -5.72
CA ALA A 284 5.24 33.91 -6.13
C ALA A 284 4.03 34.47 -5.36
N LEU A 285 4.19 34.67 -4.05
CA LEU A 285 3.16 35.27 -3.19
C LEU A 285 2.86 36.73 -3.58
N GLN A 286 3.89 37.52 -3.92
CA GLN A 286 3.72 38.90 -4.36
C GLN A 286 2.92 38.98 -5.66
N LYS A 287 3.18 38.10 -6.61
CA LYS A 287 2.40 38.01 -7.85
C LYS A 287 0.93 37.69 -7.58
N ALA A 288 0.65 36.77 -6.65
CA ALA A 288 -0.71 36.43 -6.26
C ALA A 288 -1.40 37.58 -5.51
N PHE A 289 -0.72 38.23 -4.57
CA PHE A 289 -1.22 39.39 -3.83
C PHE A 289 -1.56 40.56 -4.76
N VAL A 290 -0.68 40.91 -5.69
CA VAL A 290 -0.93 42.01 -6.64
C VAL A 290 -2.13 41.69 -7.54
N ALA A 291 -2.31 40.44 -7.95
CA ALA A 291 -3.47 40.04 -8.74
C ALA A 291 -4.77 40.14 -7.92
N ALA A 292 -4.77 39.65 -6.69
CA ALA A 292 -5.92 39.70 -5.79
C ALA A 292 -6.29 41.14 -5.41
N ALA A 293 -5.30 41.97 -5.04
CA ALA A 293 -5.49 43.37 -4.69
C ALA A 293 -6.00 44.21 -5.87
N LYS A 294 -5.58 43.92 -7.11
CA LYS A 294 -6.11 44.58 -8.32
C LYS A 294 -7.55 44.18 -8.66
N ALA A 295 -7.96 42.99 -8.23
CA ALA A 295 -9.32 42.49 -8.42
C ALA A 295 -10.27 42.90 -7.27
N ASP A 296 -9.75 43.53 -6.22
CA ASP A 296 -10.53 43.99 -5.07
C ASP A 296 -11.34 45.24 -5.43
N SER A 297 -12.66 45.10 -5.50
CA SER A 297 -13.58 46.20 -5.83
C SER A 297 -13.67 47.27 -4.73
N ASN A 298 -13.18 46.97 -3.53
CA ASN A 298 -13.29 47.85 -2.36
C ASN A 298 -12.14 48.87 -2.27
N MET A 299 -11.17 48.86 -3.19
CA MET A 299 -9.99 49.75 -3.18
C MET A 299 -9.99 50.80 -4.29
N THR A 300 -9.43 51.99 -4.02
CA THR A 300 -9.18 53.05 -5.03
C THR A 300 -7.75 52.96 -5.57
N ALA A 301 -7.61 53.15 -6.89
CA ALA A 301 -6.38 52.90 -7.64
C ALA A 301 -5.19 53.76 -7.17
N GLY A 302 -4.23 53.12 -6.48
CA GLY A 302 -2.85 53.57 -6.28
C GLY A 302 -1.86 52.71 -7.09
N GLY A 303 -0.60 53.15 -7.21
CA GLY A 303 0.45 52.41 -7.90
C GLY A 303 0.82 51.07 -7.24
N ASP A 304 1.60 50.22 -7.91
CA ASP A 304 1.93 48.84 -7.47
C ASP A 304 2.53 48.74 -6.04
N GLU A 305 3.15 49.80 -5.51
CA GLU A 305 3.75 49.84 -4.15
C GLU A 305 2.77 50.22 -3.03
N SER A 306 1.56 50.69 -3.35
CA SER A 306 0.53 51.08 -2.38
C SER A 306 -0.72 50.18 -2.44
N LEU A 307 -0.60 49.01 -3.06
CA LEU A 307 -1.71 48.05 -3.15
C LEU A 307 -2.01 47.46 -1.77
N MET A 308 -3.25 47.57 -1.38
CA MET A 308 -3.79 46.98 -0.17
C MET A 308 -4.88 45.98 -0.53
N MET A 309 -5.06 44.97 0.29
CA MET A 309 -6.10 43.95 0.13
C MET A 309 -7.06 44.01 1.31
N SER A 310 -8.36 44.01 1.05
CA SER A 310 -9.38 43.97 2.10
C SER A 310 -9.46 42.59 2.77
N MET A 311 -10.03 42.56 3.98
CA MET A 311 -10.28 41.31 4.71
C MET A 311 -11.19 40.35 3.93
N GLU A 312 -12.24 40.87 3.30
CA GLU A 312 -13.18 40.09 2.49
C GLU A 312 -12.46 39.43 1.32
N LYS A 313 -11.69 40.22 0.56
CA LYS A 313 -10.95 39.69 -0.60
C LYS A 313 -9.89 38.65 -0.21
N PHE A 314 -9.22 38.84 0.93
CA PHE A 314 -8.28 37.83 1.45
C PHE A 314 -8.97 36.48 1.71
N CYS A 315 -10.14 36.51 2.34
CA CYS A 315 -10.88 35.29 2.63
C CYS A 315 -11.46 34.66 1.35
N ASP A 316 -11.95 35.47 0.40
CA ASP A 316 -12.41 35.00 -0.91
C ASP A 316 -11.30 34.26 -1.64
N GLU A 317 -10.07 34.79 -1.68
CA GLU A 317 -8.93 34.10 -2.31
C GLU A 317 -8.63 32.75 -1.64
N LEU A 318 -8.66 32.67 -0.31
CA LEU A 318 -8.45 31.39 0.39
C LEU A 318 -9.56 30.38 0.06
N PHE A 319 -10.81 30.85 -0.06
CA PHE A 319 -11.95 30.01 -0.40
C PHE A 319 -11.91 29.53 -1.87
N GLU A 320 -11.71 30.44 -2.82
CA GLU A 320 -11.63 30.13 -4.26
C GLU A 320 -10.48 29.17 -4.59
N ARG A 321 -9.42 29.21 -3.78
CA ARG A 321 -8.26 28.30 -3.87
C ARG A 321 -8.46 26.98 -3.12
N ASN A 322 -9.63 26.76 -2.51
CA ASN A 322 -9.98 25.61 -1.68
C ASN A 322 -9.08 25.42 -0.45
N VAL A 323 -8.52 26.52 0.09
CA VAL A 323 -7.67 26.49 1.30
C VAL A 323 -8.51 26.48 2.57
N THR A 324 -9.68 27.13 2.59
CA THR A 324 -10.62 27.04 3.72
C THR A 324 -11.50 25.81 3.59
N LYS A 325 -11.14 24.74 4.32
CA LYS A 325 -11.85 23.46 4.27
C LYS A 325 -11.63 22.69 5.56
N ASP A 326 -12.68 22.05 6.04
CA ASP A 326 -12.64 20.98 7.04
C ASP A 326 -12.39 19.66 6.32
N ILE A 327 -11.27 19.01 6.64
CA ILE A 327 -10.89 17.74 6.04
C ILE A 327 -10.23 16.81 7.05
N THR A 328 -10.72 15.57 7.09
CA THR A 328 -9.99 14.45 7.67
C THR A 328 -9.21 13.76 6.56
N VAL A 329 -7.88 13.80 6.65
CA VAL A 329 -6.95 13.17 5.72
C VAL A 329 -6.54 11.80 6.26
N ASP A 330 -6.59 10.80 5.39
CA ASP A 330 -5.98 9.49 5.59
C ASP A 330 -4.56 9.55 4.99
N PRO A 331 -3.49 9.79 5.77
CA PRO A 331 -2.16 10.03 5.22
C PRO A 331 -1.66 8.81 4.44
N THR A 332 -1.01 9.02 3.31
CA THR A 332 -0.42 7.93 2.53
C THR A 332 0.73 7.30 3.30
N PRO A 333 0.65 6.03 3.70
CA PRO A 333 1.71 5.37 4.44
C PRO A 333 2.97 5.20 3.61
N ILE A 334 4.13 5.25 4.25
CA ILE A 334 5.42 4.86 3.62
C ILE A 334 5.38 3.41 3.15
N VAL A 335 4.64 2.58 3.89
CA VAL A 335 4.59 1.14 3.73
C VAL A 335 3.18 0.74 3.31
N GLN A 336 3.06 0.17 2.11
CA GLN A 336 1.82 -0.38 1.58
C GLN A 336 1.12 -1.28 2.62
N GLY A 337 -0.12 -0.93 3.00
CA GLY A 337 -0.98 -1.70 3.91
C GLY A 337 -0.78 -1.44 5.41
N GLN A 338 0.09 -0.52 5.82
CA GLN A 338 0.17 -0.07 7.22
C GLN A 338 -0.77 1.12 7.44
N PRO A 339 -1.93 0.97 8.12
CA PRO A 339 -2.83 2.09 8.33
C PRO A 339 -2.18 3.12 9.25
N LEU A 340 -2.08 4.37 8.78
CA LEU A 340 -1.74 5.50 9.63
C LEU A 340 -3.01 6.06 10.28
N PRO A 341 -2.93 6.60 11.50
CA PRO A 341 -4.09 7.25 12.10
C PRO A 341 -4.49 8.44 11.24
N LYS A 342 -5.80 8.70 11.13
CA LYS A 342 -6.32 9.85 10.40
C LYS A 342 -5.79 11.15 11.01
N ARG A 343 -5.61 12.18 10.19
CA ARG A 343 -5.24 13.53 10.65
C ARG A 343 -6.34 14.49 10.25
N HIS A 344 -6.78 15.31 11.19
CA HIS A 344 -7.75 16.36 10.94
C HIS A 344 -7.01 17.68 10.66
N SER A 345 -7.50 18.44 9.70
CA SER A 345 -6.99 19.76 9.33
C SER A 345 -8.17 20.63 8.96
N ASN A 346 -8.27 21.79 9.60
CA ASN A 346 -9.38 22.71 9.39
C ASN A 346 -8.87 24.15 9.37
N LEU A 347 -9.34 24.91 8.39
CA LEU A 347 -9.21 26.36 8.37
C LEU A 347 -10.57 26.92 7.96
N SER A 348 -11.26 27.57 8.89
CA SER A 348 -12.53 28.22 8.61
C SER A 348 -12.32 29.64 8.09
N TRP A 349 -13.40 30.20 7.55
CA TRP A 349 -13.44 31.61 7.17
C TRP A 349 -13.23 32.55 8.36
N LEU A 350 -13.73 32.17 9.54
CA LEU A 350 -13.58 32.95 10.77
C LEU A 350 -12.13 32.94 11.26
N ASP A 351 -11.45 31.80 11.15
CA ASP A 351 -10.03 31.68 11.50
C ASP A 351 -9.16 32.61 10.64
N ALA A 352 -9.46 32.69 9.34
CA ALA A 352 -8.76 33.59 8.42
C ALA A 352 -8.97 35.08 8.78
N LYS A 353 -10.19 35.46 9.21
CA LYS A 353 -10.46 36.82 9.73
C LYS A 353 -9.72 37.08 11.04
N GLY A 354 -9.69 36.12 11.97
CA GLY A 354 -8.94 36.24 13.23
C GLY A 354 -7.44 36.42 13.00
N ALA A 355 -6.86 35.70 12.03
CA ALA A 355 -5.48 35.88 11.58
C ALA A 355 -5.24 37.27 10.98
N PHE A 356 -6.18 37.76 10.16
CA PHE A 356 -6.13 39.11 9.56
C PHE A 356 -6.05 40.19 10.63
N VAL A 357 -7.00 40.19 11.58
CA VAL A 357 -7.07 41.18 12.68
C VAL A 357 -5.79 41.15 13.50
N THR A 358 -5.26 39.95 13.79
CA THR A 358 -4.01 39.80 14.55
C THR A 358 -2.79 40.40 13.82
N CYS A 359 -2.81 40.45 12.49
CA CYS A 359 -1.73 41.01 11.70
C CYS A 359 -1.70 42.55 11.69
N GLN A 360 -2.82 43.21 12.02
CA GLN A 360 -2.91 44.66 12.00
C GLN A 360 -2.02 45.33 13.07
N SER A 361 -1.53 46.52 12.75
CA SER A 361 -0.66 47.32 13.63
C SER A 361 -1.50 48.22 14.55
N ALA A 362 -1.18 48.25 15.85
CA ALA A 362 -1.89 48.99 16.90
C ALA A 362 -1.82 50.54 16.81
N GLY A 363 -1.57 51.10 15.63
CA GLY A 363 -1.42 52.55 15.40
C GLY A 363 -2.12 53.05 14.14
N ALA A 364 -2.98 52.24 13.52
CA ALA A 364 -3.90 52.73 12.50
C ALA A 364 -5.10 53.37 13.22
N ASP A 365 -5.28 54.68 13.06
CA ASP A 365 -6.51 55.37 13.47
C ASP A 365 -7.73 54.58 12.94
N ASP A 366 -8.66 54.23 13.84
CA ASP A 366 -9.94 53.58 13.58
C ASP A 366 -9.93 52.43 12.54
N GLY A 367 -9.64 51.21 13.01
CA GLY A 367 -10.15 49.98 12.38
C GLY A 367 -9.83 49.81 10.88
N SER A 368 -8.54 49.85 10.52
CA SER A 368 -8.10 49.58 9.15
C SER A 368 -8.79 48.32 8.59
N THR A 369 -9.36 48.39 7.39
CA THR A 369 -10.06 47.26 6.75
C THR A 369 -9.19 46.51 5.75
N THR A 370 -7.89 46.86 5.69
CA THR A 370 -6.98 46.40 4.65
C THR A 370 -5.62 45.97 5.20
N MET A 371 -4.87 45.22 4.40
CA MET A 371 -3.51 44.76 4.68
C MET A 371 -2.57 45.05 3.50
N MET A 372 -1.30 45.31 3.80
CA MET A 372 -0.21 45.39 2.82
C MET A 372 0.43 44.02 2.57
N PHE A 373 1.31 43.92 1.56
CA PHE A 373 1.96 42.64 1.21
C PHE A 373 2.74 42.01 2.37
N GLU A 374 3.44 42.80 3.19
CA GLU A 374 4.17 42.28 4.35
C GLU A 374 3.21 41.64 5.37
N GLU A 375 2.08 42.29 5.63
CA GLU A 375 1.03 41.81 6.53
C GLU A 375 0.33 40.58 5.96
N PHE A 376 0.14 40.52 4.64
CA PHE A 376 -0.40 39.35 3.93
C PHE A 376 0.45 38.10 4.15
N VAL A 377 1.78 38.22 4.01
CA VAL A 377 2.68 37.07 4.18
C VAL A 377 2.62 36.54 5.62
N VAL A 378 2.57 37.44 6.61
CA VAL A 378 2.43 37.04 8.03
C VAL A 378 1.06 36.44 8.30
N CYS A 379 -0.01 37.03 7.74
CA CYS A 379 -1.37 36.54 7.88
C CYS A 379 -1.54 35.14 7.29
N LEU A 380 -0.96 34.87 6.12
CA LEU A 380 -0.96 33.53 5.53
C LEU A 380 -0.21 32.53 6.40
N GLY A 381 0.91 32.93 7.02
CA GLY A 381 1.64 32.11 7.97
C GLY A 381 0.83 31.76 9.23
N LEU A 382 0.05 32.72 9.76
CA LEU A 382 -0.90 32.46 10.86
C LEU A 382 -2.01 31.49 10.44
N CYS A 383 -2.59 31.65 9.25
CA CYS A 383 -3.56 30.70 8.71
C CYS A 383 -2.98 29.29 8.59
N GLY A 384 -1.69 29.16 8.23
CA GLY A 384 -1.02 27.85 8.20
C GLY A 384 -0.84 27.22 9.57
N HIS A 385 -0.55 28.03 10.59
CA HIS A 385 -0.50 27.54 11.96
C HIS A 385 -1.85 26.93 12.36
N ILE A 386 -2.95 27.67 12.18
CA ILE A 386 -4.32 27.22 12.51
C ILE A 386 -4.68 25.96 11.70
N LYS A 387 -4.49 26.00 10.38
CA LYS A 387 -4.88 24.90 9.47
C LYS A 387 -4.29 23.55 9.86
N TYR A 388 -3.06 23.55 10.36
CA TYR A 388 -2.31 22.34 10.66
C TYR A 388 -1.97 22.20 12.16
N GLU A 389 -2.67 22.92 13.04
CA GLU A 389 -2.30 22.93 14.46
C GLU A 389 -2.46 21.58 15.14
N GLU A 390 -3.46 20.82 14.70
CA GLU A 390 -3.78 19.47 15.17
C GLU A 390 -2.81 18.38 14.69
N ILE A 391 -1.84 18.74 13.83
CA ILE A 391 -0.81 17.82 13.34
C ILE A 391 0.44 18.01 14.17
N GLU A 392 0.58 17.16 15.20
CA GLU A 392 1.68 17.21 16.17
C GLU A 392 3.06 17.05 15.53
N GLU A 393 3.15 16.31 14.41
CA GLU A 393 4.40 16.05 13.70
C GLU A 393 4.92 17.25 12.89
N MET A 394 4.11 18.29 12.68
CA MET A 394 4.47 19.46 11.90
C MET A 394 5.06 20.58 12.74
N SER A 395 6.30 20.96 12.45
CA SER A 395 6.90 22.22 12.94
C SER A 395 6.20 23.45 12.37
N LEU A 396 6.32 24.61 13.03
CA LEU A 396 5.74 25.86 12.52
C LEU A 396 6.19 26.19 11.10
N ALA A 397 7.48 25.99 10.77
CA ALA A 397 8.00 26.20 9.42
C ALA A 397 7.34 25.29 8.37
N GLN A 398 7.08 24.01 8.71
CA GLN A 398 6.38 23.08 7.82
C GLN A 398 4.90 23.45 7.65
N ARG A 399 4.24 23.96 8.71
CA ARG A 399 2.85 24.46 8.63
C ARG A 399 2.75 25.67 7.70
N VAL A 400 3.72 26.60 7.79
CA VAL A 400 3.81 27.77 6.91
C VAL A 400 4.12 27.37 5.46
N GLU A 401 5.03 26.43 5.22
CA GLU A 401 5.29 25.93 3.85
C GLU A 401 4.05 25.22 3.27
N GLY A 402 3.35 24.44 4.10
CA GLY A 402 2.13 23.73 3.73
C GLY A 402 1.03 24.65 3.24
N ILE A 403 0.72 25.72 3.99
CA ILE A 403 -0.34 26.67 3.63
C ILE A 403 0.03 27.47 2.38
N ILE A 404 1.31 27.80 2.20
CA ILE A 404 1.80 28.49 1.00
C ILE A 404 1.65 27.58 -0.21
N ALA A 405 2.02 26.29 -0.08
CA ALA A 405 1.86 25.31 -1.14
C ALA A 405 0.38 25.07 -1.50
N ASN A 406 -0.54 25.07 -0.52
CA ASN A 406 -1.98 25.04 -0.76
C ASN A 406 -2.45 26.31 -1.49
N PHE A 407 -2.10 27.49 -0.99
CA PHE A 407 -2.50 28.78 -1.58
C PHE A 407 -2.01 28.95 -3.03
N LEU A 408 -0.79 28.50 -3.33
CA LEU A 408 -0.23 28.54 -4.67
C LEU A 408 -0.74 27.40 -5.59
N GLY A 409 -1.53 26.45 -5.06
CA GLY A 409 -2.06 25.31 -5.81
C GLY A 409 -1.00 24.24 -6.16
N GLU A 410 0.11 24.21 -5.42
CA GLU A 410 1.20 23.25 -5.65
C GLU A 410 0.92 21.90 -5.01
N LYS A 411 0.36 21.90 -3.80
CA LYS A 411 0.02 20.69 -3.04
C LYS A 411 -1.37 20.88 -2.45
N ASP A 412 -2.14 19.80 -2.30
CA ASP A 412 -3.36 19.78 -1.47
C ASP A 412 -3.03 19.36 -0.03
N GLU A 413 -4.00 19.40 0.87
CA GLU A 413 -3.81 19.00 2.27
C GLU A 413 -3.34 17.56 2.40
N HIS A 414 -3.87 16.67 1.56
CA HIS A 414 -3.47 15.27 1.57
C HIS A 414 -1.97 15.10 1.27
N ALA A 415 -1.45 15.78 0.24
CA ALA A 415 -0.04 15.75 -0.11
C ALA A 415 0.85 16.38 0.98
N VAL A 416 0.45 17.54 1.54
CA VAL A 416 1.21 18.21 2.61
C VAL A 416 1.32 17.32 3.84
N ILE A 417 0.19 16.76 4.30
CA ILE A 417 0.14 15.95 5.52
C ILE A 417 0.88 14.63 5.32
N SER A 418 0.68 13.97 4.18
CA SER A 418 1.32 12.67 3.91
C SER A 418 2.85 12.78 3.88
N GLU A 419 3.41 13.83 3.31
CA GLU A 419 4.86 14.01 3.22
C GLU A 419 5.53 14.22 4.59
N ILE A 420 4.81 14.80 5.56
CA ILE A 420 5.32 15.01 6.91
C ILE A 420 5.14 13.78 7.79
N VAL A 421 3.94 13.20 7.80
CA VAL A 421 3.62 12.04 8.64
C VAL A 421 4.34 10.78 8.13
N ALA A 422 4.59 10.70 6.82
CA ALA A 422 5.15 9.56 6.14
C ALA A 422 6.08 9.99 4.98
N PRO A 423 7.28 10.53 5.28
CA PRO A 423 8.20 10.95 4.23
C PRO A 423 8.53 9.79 3.28
N PRO A 424 8.48 9.98 1.95
CA PRO A 424 8.64 8.90 0.99
C PRO A 424 9.99 8.19 1.16
N ALA A 425 9.96 6.88 1.38
CA ALA A 425 11.17 6.07 1.53
C ALA A 425 12.01 6.10 0.25
N LYS A 426 13.34 6.15 0.43
CA LYS A 426 14.29 6.13 -0.68
C LYS A 426 14.24 4.77 -1.39
N ARG A 427 13.69 4.76 -2.59
CA ARG A 427 13.65 3.59 -3.50
C ARG A 427 15.04 3.00 -3.73
N PHE A 428 15.11 1.67 -3.84
CA PHE A 428 16.33 0.99 -4.24
C PHE A 428 16.64 1.29 -5.72
N SER A 429 17.93 1.52 -6.02
CA SER A 429 18.41 1.70 -7.39
C SER A 429 19.34 0.53 -7.74
N PRO A 430 18.98 -0.30 -8.74
CA PRO A 430 19.80 -1.44 -9.14
C PRO A 430 21.20 -1.03 -9.61
N PRO A 431 22.22 -1.87 -9.40
CA PRO A 431 23.57 -1.61 -9.89
C PRO A 431 23.64 -1.64 -11.44
N THR A 432 24.37 -0.69 -12.04
CA THR A 432 24.50 -0.55 -13.50
C THR A 432 25.27 -1.69 -14.19
N ASN A 433 26.05 -2.47 -13.44
CA ASN A 433 26.89 -3.56 -13.97
C ASN A 433 26.28 -4.96 -13.78
N GLY A 434 25.00 -5.06 -13.40
CA GLY A 434 24.30 -6.35 -13.24
C GLY A 434 24.01 -7.06 -14.57
N ASP A 435 23.45 -8.26 -14.50
CA ASP A 435 22.96 -8.99 -15.67
C ASP A 435 21.92 -8.14 -16.41
N LYS A 436 22.26 -7.70 -17.63
CA LYS A 436 21.43 -6.82 -18.46
C LYS A 436 20.02 -7.39 -18.69
N ARG A 437 19.90 -8.72 -18.78
CA ARG A 437 18.59 -9.38 -18.95
C ARG A 437 17.74 -9.20 -17.71
N PHE A 438 18.29 -9.54 -16.53
CA PHE A 438 17.58 -9.37 -15.27
C PHE A 438 17.22 -7.92 -14.97
N LEU A 439 18.13 -6.97 -15.25
CA LEU A 439 17.85 -5.54 -15.07
C LEU A 439 16.70 -5.04 -15.95
N THR A 440 16.52 -5.62 -17.14
CA THR A 440 15.39 -5.29 -18.03
C THR A 440 14.08 -5.84 -17.48
N ILE A 441 14.10 -7.08 -16.97
CA ILE A 441 12.96 -7.71 -16.28
C ILE A 441 12.56 -6.87 -15.07
N TRP A 442 13.50 -6.58 -14.16
CA TRP A 442 13.26 -5.80 -12.95
C TRP A 442 12.68 -4.40 -13.23
N LYS A 443 13.12 -3.75 -14.32
CA LYS A 443 12.61 -2.42 -14.69
C LYS A 443 11.15 -2.45 -15.13
N LYS A 444 10.67 -3.57 -15.67
CA LYS A 444 9.26 -3.75 -16.03
C LYS A 444 8.40 -4.12 -14.83
N MET A 445 8.97 -4.69 -13.77
CA MET A 445 8.21 -5.15 -12.61
C MET A 445 7.60 -3.99 -11.82
N ASP A 446 6.35 -4.14 -11.39
CA ASP A 446 5.70 -3.28 -10.40
C ASP A 446 5.39 -4.04 -9.11
N LEU A 447 6.19 -3.78 -8.08
CA LEU A 447 5.99 -4.35 -6.74
C LEU A 447 5.37 -3.36 -5.76
N ALA A 448 4.98 -2.16 -6.22
CA ALA A 448 4.43 -1.13 -5.35
C ALA A 448 3.15 -1.59 -4.64
N HIS A 449 2.38 -2.48 -5.29
CA HIS A 449 1.13 -3.00 -4.75
C HIS A 449 1.32 -4.05 -3.63
N VAL A 450 2.52 -4.58 -3.41
CA VAL A 450 2.81 -5.64 -2.43
C VAL A 450 3.08 -5.06 -1.04
N PHE A 451 2.47 -5.65 0.00
CA PHE A 451 2.62 -5.20 1.38
C PHE A 451 4.09 -5.10 1.81
N GLY A 452 4.45 -4.02 2.51
CA GLY A 452 5.82 -3.81 2.99
C GLY A 452 6.73 -3.03 2.03
N PHE A 453 6.30 -2.80 0.78
CA PHE A 453 7.08 -2.03 -0.19
C PHE A 453 7.24 -0.56 0.23
N PRO A 454 8.40 0.11 0.03
CA PRO A 454 9.66 -0.38 -0.58
C PRO A 454 10.69 -0.94 0.43
N MET A 455 10.31 -1.24 1.67
CA MET A 455 11.26 -1.55 2.76
C MET A 455 12.14 -2.76 2.50
N TRP A 456 11.66 -3.74 1.73
CA TRP A 456 12.37 -4.97 1.37
C TRP A 456 12.86 -5.01 -0.08
N GLU A 457 12.70 -3.90 -0.85
CA GLU A 457 12.92 -3.85 -2.30
C GLU A 457 14.33 -4.33 -2.69
N LYS A 458 15.34 -3.95 -1.91
CA LYS A 458 16.73 -4.36 -2.13
C LYS A 458 16.93 -5.86 -1.88
N GLU A 459 16.43 -6.40 -0.77
CA GLU A 459 16.64 -7.81 -0.45
C GLU A 459 15.90 -8.74 -1.41
N VAL A 460 14.70 -8.36 -1.87
CA VAL A 460 13.97 -9.10 -2.90
C VAL A 460 14.71 -9.05 -4.24
N PHE A 461 15.29 -7.89 -4.62
CA PHE A 461 16.17 -7.80 -5.78
C PHE A 461 17.34 -8.79 -5.68
N ASP A 462 18.03 -8.81 -4.54
CA ASP A 462 19.20 -9.67 -4.32
C ASP A 462 18.82 -11.16 -4.41
N ILE A 463 17.68 -11.58 -3.83
CA ILE A 463 17.17 -12.95 -3.91
C ILE A 463 16.81 -13.34 -5.34
N LEU A 464 15.99 -12.53 -6.03
CA LEU A 464 15.55 -12.82 -7.39
C LEU A 464 16.72 -12.80 -8.38
N SER A 465 17.67 -11.89 -8.21
CA SER A 465 18.89 -11.84 -9.02
C SER A 465 19.70 -13.13 -8.87
N SER A 466 19.84 -13.63 -7.65
CA SER A 466 20.55 -14.89 -7.38
C SER A 466 19.86 -16.12 -7.96
N ALA A 467 18.52 -16.13 -7.96
CA ALA A 467 17.69 -17.24 -8.47
C ALA A 467 17.31 -17.10 -9.96
N ASN A 468 17.70 -16.00 -10.63
CA ASN A 468 17.21 -15.62 -11.95
C ASN A 468 17.34 -16.75 -12.99
N LYS A 469 18.50 -17.41 -13.04
CA LYS A 469 18.76 -18.50 -14.01
C LYS A 469 17.82 -19.69 -13.81
N GLU A 470 17.61 -20.09 -12.55
CA GLU A 470 16.74 -21.22 -12.23
C GLU A 470 15.27 -20.88 -12.46
N LEU A 471 14.83 -19.69 -12.04
CA LEU A 471 13.46 -19.22 -12.26
C LEU A 471 13.12 -19.07 -13.74
N THR A 472 14.07 -18.57 -14.55
CA THR A 472 13.91 -18.51 -16.01
C THR A 472 13.76 -19.91 -16.61
N SER A 473 14.55 -20.89 -16.14
CA SER A 473 14.45 -22.28 -16.60
C SER A 473 13.11 -22.93 -16.25
N ILE A 474 12.60 -22.65 -15.04
CA ILE A 474 11.27 -23.10 -14.61
C ILE A 474 10.18 -22.47 -15.46
N PHE A 475 10.20 -21.14 -15.62
CA PHE A 475 9.23 -20.42 -16.46
C PHE A 475 9.18 -21.03 -17.87
N ASN A 476 10.33 -21.16 -18.54
CA ASN A 476 10.41 -21.74 -19.87
C ASN A 476 9.87 -23.18 -19.93
N GLN A 477 10.13 -24.01 -18.92
CA GLN A 477 9.64 -25.39 -18.91
C GLN A 477 8.11 -25.45 -18.88
N TYR A 478 7.47 -24.63 -18.05
CA TYR A 478 6.01 -24.64 -17.92
C TYR A 478 5.31 -23.90 -19.07
N SER A 479 5.89 -22.82 -19.60
CA SER A 479 5.37 -22.10 -20.79
C SER A 479 5.38 -22.96 -22.06
N LYS A 480 6.33 -23.90 -22.19
CA LYS A 480 6.35 -24.85 -23.31
C LYS A 480 5.23 -25.90 -23.23
N MET A 481 4.68 -26.18 -22.04
CA MET A 481 3.77 -27.32 -21.82
C MET A 481 2.28 -27.03 -22.09
N GLY A 482 1.79 -25.77 -22.07
CA GLY A 482 0.35 -25.48 -22.14
C GLY A 482 -0.17 -24.91 -23.46
N THR A 483 0.65 -24.78 -24.51
CA THR A 483 0.22 -24.32 -25.85
C THR A 483 -0.47 -25.40 -26.70
N ALA A 484 -1.42 -26.14 -26.11
CA ALA A 484 -2.28 -27.04 -26.86
C ALA A 484 -3.27 -26.23 -27.74
N GLY A 485 -2.79 -25.75 -28.91
CA GLY A 485 -3.63 -25.14 -29.94
C GLY A 485 -3.13 -23.82 -30.57
N SER A 486 -2.05 -23.21 -30.08
CA SER A 486 -1.49 -21.99 -30.67
C SER A 486 -0.45 -22.29 -31.76
N SER A 487 -0.52 -21.58 -32.88
CA SER A 487 0.42 -21.63 -34.02
C SER A 487 1.53 -20.57 -33.95
N SER A 488 1.55 -19.69 -32.93
CA SER A 488 2.55 -18.63 -32.82
C SER A 488 3.71 -19.01 -31.88
N ALA A 489 4.94 -18.72 -32.31
CA ALA A 489 6.15 -18.93 -31.49
C ALA A 489 6.09 -18.12 -30.17
N ASN A 490 5.50 -16.93 -30.21
CA ASN A 490 5.29 -16.06 -29.03
C ASN A 490 4.42 -16.72 -27.94
N ALA A 491 3.47 -17.60 -28.30
CA ALA A 491 2.64 -18.27 -27.31
C ALA A 491 3.42 -19.30 -26.48
N SER A 492 4.59 -19.76 -26.95
CA SER A 492 5.46 -20.69 -26.22
C SER A 492 6.39 -19.96 -25.22
N GLU A 493 6.30 -18.62 -25.15
CA GLU A 493 7.15 -17.75 -24.33
C GLU A 493 6.37 -17.01 -23.23
N THR A 494 5.07 -17.21 -23.15
CA THR A 494 4.22 -16.68 -22.07
C THR A 494 3.63 -17.82 -21.26
N MET A 495 3.38 -17.58 -19.97
CA MET A 495 2.81 -18.59 -19.07
C MET A 495 1.31 -18.39 -18.92
N GLN A 496 0.50 -19.35 -19.33
CA GLN A 496 -0.95 -19.32 -19.17
C GLN A 496 -1.39 -19.76 -17.77
N LYS A 497 -2.65 -19.44 -17.42
CA LYS A 497 -3.29 -19.81 -16.15
C LYS A 497 -3.21 -21.31 -15.84
N THR A 498 -3.40 -22.16 -16.85
CA THR A 498 -3.32 -23.63 -16.72
C THR A 498 -1.91 -24.09 -16.37
N GLU A 499 -0.88 -23.44 -16.93
CA GLU A 499 0.52 -23.78 -16.69
C GLU A 499 0.97 -23.35 -15.29
N LEU A 500 0.56 -22.16 -14.83
CA LEU A 500 0.78 -21.75 -13.44
C LEU A 500 0.07 -22.70 -12.46
N THR A 501 -1.11 -23.19 -12.81
CA THR A 501 -1.83 -24.19 -12.00
C THR A 501 -1.03 -25.49 -11.90
N ASN A 502 -0.45 -25.97 -13.00
CA ASN A 502 0.41 -27.15 -13.01
C ASN A 502 1.68 -26.94 -12.18
N LEU A 503 2.36 -25.79 -12.32
CA LEU A 503 3.50 -25.42 -11.48
C LEU A 503 3.12 -25.42 -9.99
N ALA A 504 1.96 -24.86 -9.65
CA ALA A 504 1.48 -24.80 -8.28
C ALA A 504 1.16 -26.17 -7.68
N LEU A 505 0.70 -27.12 -8.51
CA LEU A 505 0.50 -28.52 -8.12
C LEU A 505 1.83 -29.24 -7.92
N ASP A 506 2.73 -29.19 -8.92
CA ASP A 506 4.04 -29.84 -8.90
C ASP A 506 4.90 -29.36 -7.71
N CYS A 507 4.80 -28.07 -7.36
CA CYS A 507 5.57 -27.46 -6.29
C CYS A 507 4.88 -27.45 -4.92
N GLY A 508 3.67 -27.99 -4.79
CA GLY A 508 2.90 -27.95 -3.53
C GLY A 508 2.67 -26.52 -3.01
N ILE A 509 2.41 -25.59 -3.93
CA ILE A 509 2.13 -24.18 -3.58
C ILE A 509 0.75 -24.08 -2.95
N ALA A 510 -0.24 -24.74 -3.57
CA ALA A 510 -1.60 -24.82 -3.03
C ALA A 510 -1.66 -25.74 -1.80
N SER A 511 -2.42 -25.32 -0.80
CA SER A 511 -2.67 -26.07 0.44
C SER A 511 -4.10 -25.81 0.93
N GLU A 512 -4.53 -26.51 1.99
CA GLU A 512 -5.85 -26.26 2.60
C GLU A 512 -6.00 -24.80 3.07
N ALA A 513 -4.95 -24.23 3.67
CA ALA A 513 -4.94 -22.83 4.10
C ALA A 513 -4.79 -21.84 2.93
N PHE A 514 -4.22 -22.25 1.81
CA PHE A 514 -3.96 -21.42 0.64
C PHE A 514 -4.44 -22.13 -0.64
N PRO A 515 -5.76 -22.10 -0.93
CA PRO A 515 -6.36 -22.91 -1.98
C PRO A 515 -5.99 -22.43 -3.39
N MET A 516 -6.16 -23.29 -4.41
CA MET A 516 -5.83 -22.97 -5.80
C MET A 516 -6.56 -21.71 -6.33
N ALA A 517 -7.76 -21.42 -5.82
CA ALA A 517 -8.47 -20.17 -6.14
C ALA A 517 -7.65 -18.91 -5.81
N ARG A 518 -6.84 -18.94 -4.74
CA ARG A 518 -5.95 -17.83 -4.37
C ARG A 518 -4.77 -17.70 -5.32
N VAL A 519 -4.22 -18.82 -5.79
CA VAL A 519 -3.17 -18.84 -6.83
C VAL A 519 -3.68 -18.20 -8.12
N ILE A 520 -4.90 -18.57 -8.51
CA ILE A 520 -5.58 -18.02 -9.69
C ILE A 520 -5.82 -16.51 -9.55
N ASN A 521 -6.27 -16.02 -8.40
CA ASN A 521 -6.48 -14.58 -8.20
C ASN A 521 -5.16 -13.80 -8.29
N ILE A 522 -4.04 -14.40 -7.88
CA ILE A 522 -2.71 -13.77 -8.02
C ILE A 522 -2.28 -13.73 -9.49
N PHE A 523 -2.56 -14.77 -10.28
CA PHE A 523 -2.37 -14.74 -11.73
C PHE A 523 -3.14 -13.59 -12.37
N GLU A 524 -4.44 -13.49 -12.08
CA GLU A 524 -5.31 -12.47 -12.66
C GLU A 524 -4.89 -11.05 -12.25
N ARG A 525 -4.31 -10.89 -11.06
CA ARG A 525 -3.75 -9.62 -10.60
C ARG A 525 -2.46 -9.25 -11.33
N ALA A 526 -1.57 -10.22 -11.56
CA ALA A 526 -0.30 -9.99 -12.25
C ALA A 526 -0.47 -9.72 -13.75
N ASP A 527 -1.48 -10.34 -14.37
CA ASP A 527 -1.85 -10.12 -15.78
C ASP A 527 -2.58 -8.77 -15.97
N GLN A 528 -3.05 -8.13 -14.91
CA GLN A 528 -3.86 -6.91 -15.03
C GLN A 528 -3.01 -5.70 -15.47
N VAL A 529 -3.50 -4.94 -16.46
CA VAL A 529 -2.94 -3.62 -16.77
C VAL A 529 -3.50 -2.62 -15.77
N ASP A 530 -2.63 -2.06 -14.92
CA ASP A 530 -2.98 -1.10 -13.89
C ASP A 530 -3.45 0.26 -14.46
N ASP A 531 -4.13 1.04 -13.62
CA ASP A 531 -4.67 2.34 -14.00
C ASP A 531 -3.55 3.39 -14.18
N THR A 532 -3.66 4.19 -15.24
CA THR A 532 -2.58 5.10 -15.66
C THR A 532 -2.86 6.56 -15.32
N PHE A 533 -3.74 6.81 -14.35
CA PHE A 533 -4.17 8.16 -13.98
C PHE A 533 -3.01 9.02 -13.49
N GLN A 534 -2.67 10.05 -14.27
CA GLN A 534 -1.71 11.08 -13.93
C GLN A 534 -2.38 12.45 -13.95
N ARG A 535 -2.06 13.29 -12.96
CA ARG A 535 -2.48 14.70 -12.97
C ARG A 535 -1.68 15.47 -14.03
N SER A 536 -2.37 16.24 -14.86
CA SER A 536 -1.75 17.06 -15.89
C SER A 536 -0.71 18.02 -15.30
N LYS A 537 0.44 18.12 -15.97
CA LYS A 537 1.51 19.06 -15.58
C LYS A 537 1.11 20.53 -15.77
N ALA A 538 0.12 20.82 -16.63
CA ALA A 538 -0.33 22.17 -16.95
C ALA A 538 -1.48 22.66 -16.05
N ASP A 539 -2.39 21.77 -15.65
CA ASP A 539 -3.43 22.04 -14.65
C ASP A 539 -3.61 20.78 -13.78
N ARG A 540 -3.17 20.85 -12.52
CA ARG A 540 -3.21 19.72 -11.58
C ARG A 540 -4.62 19.31 -11.15
N ARG A 541 -5.67 20.04 -11.58
CA ARG A 541 -7.08 19.69 -11.42
C ARG A 541 -7.58 18.71 -12.50
N VAL A 542 -6.82 18.54 -13.59
CA VAL A 542 -7.16 17.61 -14.67
C VAL A 542 -6.41 16.29 -14.45
N VAL A 543 -7.15 15.20 -14.27
CA VAL A 543 -6.60 13.84 -14.20
C VAL A 543 -6.78 13.18 -15.57
N THR A 544 -5.69 12.70 -16.16
CA THR A 544 -5.66 12.02 -17.45
C THR A 544 -5.12 10.61 -17.27
N GLY A 545 -5.80 9.61 -17.82
CA GLY A 545 -5.35 8.21 -17.78
C GLY A 545 -6.49 7.27 -18.12
N GLU A 546 -6.17 5.99 -18.19
CA GLU A 546 -7.14 4.92 -18.44
C GLU A 546 -7.36 4.10 -17.16
N THR A 547 -8.58 3.60 -16.97
CA THR A 547 -8.91 2.64 -15.92
C THR A 547 -8.20 1.31 -16.19
N ALA A 548 -7.91 0.57 -15.12
CA ALA A 548 -7.32 -0.75 -15.22
C ALA A 548 -8.15 -1.68 -16.14
N LYS A 549 -7.46 -2.52 -16.93
CA LYS A 549 -8.07 -3.45 -17.90
C LYS A 549 -7.50 -4.85 -17.68
N GLY A 550 -8.27 -5.87 -18.05
CA GLY A 550 -7.77 -7.25 -18.07
C GLY A 550 -6.60 -7.38 -19.05
N GLY A 551 -5.61 -8.20 -18.70
CA GLY A 551 -4.43 -8.46 -19.50
C GLY A 551 -4.69 -9.32 -20.73
N ASP A 552 -3.60 -9.90 -21.24
CA ASP A 552 -3.65 -10.77 -22.41
C ASP A 552 -3.91 -12.25 -22.02
N ASN A 553 -4.15 -12.53 -20.74
CA ASN A 553 -4.32 -13.86 -20.13
C ASN A 553 -3.06 -14.73 -20.21
N SER A 554 -1.88 -14.10 -20.29
CA SER A 554 -0.61 -14.79 -20.33
C SER A 554 0.48 -13.98 -19.62
N LEU A 555 1.29 -14.64 -18.80
CA LEU A 555 2.35 -13.95 -18.06
C LEU A 555 3.63 -13.94 -18.89
N GLU A 556 4.17 -12.75 -19.16
CA GLU A 556 5.57 -12.58 -19.49
C GLU A 556 6.47 -12.93 -18.29
N ILE A 557 7.76 -13.12 -18.53
CA ILE A 557 8.71 -13.48 -17.47
C ILE A 557 8.76 -12.48 -16.31
N HIS A 558 8.52 -11.19 -16.56
CA HIS A 558 8.54 -10.18 -15.49
C HIS A 558 7.31 -10.28 -14.57
N GLU A 559 6.13 -10.51 -15.14
CA GLU A 559 4.89 -10.78 -14.41
C GLU A 559 4.98 -12.11 -13.64
N PHE A 560 5.65 -13.13 -14.20
CA PHE A 560 5.94 -14.36 -13.46
C PHE A 560 6.78 -14.11 -12.20
N PHE A 561 7.80 -13.23 -12.26
CA PHE A 561 8.60 -12.90 -11.07
C PHE A 561 7.75 -12.17 -10.02
N GLU A 562 6.82 -11.31 -10.44
CA GLU A 562 5.85 -10.68 -9.52
C GLU A 562 4.92 -11.72 -8.88
N VAL A 563 4.40 -12.66 -9.67
CA VAL A 563 3.60 -13.79 -9.18
C VAL A 563 4.38 -14.59 -8.14
N VAL A 564 5.67 -14.88 -8.36
CA VAL A 564 6.50 -15.60 -7.39
C VAL A 564 6.61 -14.82 -6.06
N VAL A 565 6.78 -13.49 -6.11
CA VAL A 565 6.81 -12.63 -4.91
C VAL A 565 5.46 -12.63 -4.20
N MET A 566 4.37 -12.47 -4.93
CA MET A 566 3.01 -12.48 -4.39
C MET A 566 2.64 -13.84 -3.79
N LEU A 567 2.94 -14.93 -4.49
CA LEU A 567 2.72 -16.29 -4.00
C LEU A 567 3.48 -16.54 -2.71
N ALA A 568 4.74 -16.09 -2.62
CA ALA A 568 5.52 -16.22 -1.40
C ALA A 568 4.87 -15.51 -0.22
N PHE A 569 4.44 -14.26 -0.43
CA PHE A 569 3.81 -13.46 0.61
C PHE A 569 2.45 -14.00 1.03
N HIS A 570 1.53 -14.24 0.09
CA HIS A 570 0.18 -14.69 0.39
C HIS A 570 0.11 -16.13 0.90
N ARG A 571 1.01 -17.02 0.46
CA ARG A 571 1.09 -18.38 1.00
C ARG A 571 1.60 -18.41 2.43
N ALA A 572 2.59 -17.56 2.76
CA ALA A 572 3.13 -17.48 4.11
C ALA A 572 2.18 -16.73 5.08
N ASN A 573 1.24 -15.95 4.53
CA ASN A 573 0.23 -15.20 5.27
C ASN A 573 -1.18 -15.47 4.70
N PRO A 574 -1.74 -16.68 4.87
CA PRO A 574 -2.96 -17.08 4.15
C PRO A 574 -4.18 -16.22 4.45
N LYS A 575 -4.30 -15.73 5.69
CA LYS A 575 -5.38 -14.84 6.13
C LYS A 575 -5.27 -13.41 5.59
N PHE A 576 -4.10 -13.01 5.08
CA PHE A 576 -3.89 -11.66 4.60
C PHE A 576 -4.76 -11.40 3.36
N GLY A 577 -5.51 -10.30 3.38
CA GLY A 577 -6.51 -9.95 2.35
C GLY A 577 -7.91 -10.48 2.62
N GLU A 578 -8.14 -11.22 3.71
CA GLU A 578 -9.50 -11.52 4.20
C GLU A 578 -10.07 -10.30 4.94
N VAL A 579 -11.40 -10.23 5.05
CA VAL A 579 -12.09 -9.14 5.75
C VAL A 579 -11.57 -9.03 7.19
N GLY A 580 -11.02 -7.88 7.56
CA GLY A 580 -10.42 -7.64 8.89
C GLY A 580 -8.96 -8.09 9.04
N HIS A 581 -8.31 -8.57 7.97
CA HIS A 581 -6.93 -9.05 7.97
C HIS A 581 -6.08 -8.40 6.85
N THR A 582 -6.11 -7.07 6.77
CA THR A 582 -5.36 -6.28 5.77
C THR A 582 -4.26 -5.42 6.38
N ASP A 583 -4.01 -5.55 7.68
CA ASP A 583 -3.03 -4.75 8.42
C ASP A 583 -1.73 -5.54 8.72
N ALA A 584 -0.77 -4.83 9.32
CA ALA A 584 0.50 -5.43 9.73
C ALA A 584 0.34 -6.57 10.74
N ALA A 585 -0.74 -6.61 11.53
CA ALA A 585 -0.99 -7.68 12.51
C ALA A 585 -1.36 -9.01 11.84
N ALA A 586 -1.92 -8.96 10.63
CA ALA A 586 -2.18 -10.15 9.81
C ALA A 586 -0.92 -10.75 9.17
N VAL A 587 0.21 -10.04 9.18
CA VAL A 587 1.48 -10.47 8.56
C VAL A 587 2.36 -11.17 9.59
N ARG A 588 2.40 -12.50 9.53
CA ARG A 588 3.25 -13.34 10.40
C ARG A 588 4.63 -13.59 9.81
N SER A 589 4.72 -13.62 8.49
CA SER A 589 5.93 -13.96 7.73
C SER A 589 6.16 -12.92 6.64
N PRO A 590 6.83 -11.79 6.94
CA PRO A 590 7.04 -10.71 5.98
C PRO A 590 8.06 -11.08 4.90
N LEU A 591 8.02 -10.33 3.79
CA LEU A 591 9.12 -10.28 2.82
C LEU A 591 10.37 -9.64 3.47
N PRO A 592 11.59 -10.02 3.07
CA PRO A 592 11.92 -10.99 2.01
C PRO A 592 11.90 -12.47 2.47
N GLY A 593 11.76 -12.75 3.76
CA GLY A 593 11.97 -14.09 4.33
C GLY A 593 11.03 -15.17 3.79
N CYS A 594 9.77 -14.82 3.52
CA CYS A 594 8.82 -15.75 2.90
C CYS A 594 9.17 -16.11 1.45
N LEU A 595 9.79 -15.20 0.68
CA LEU A 595 10.27 -15.45 -0.67
C LEU A 595 11.42 -16.45 -0.66
N ASP A 596 12.43 -16.21 0.18
CA ASP A 596 13.56 -17.15 0.33
C ASP A 596 13.08 -18.55 0.73
N ALA A 597 12.09 -18.62 1.63
CA ALA A 597 11.48 -19.89 2.05
C ALA A 597 10.71 -20.59 0.92
N LEU A 598 9.91 -19.87 0.12
CA LEU A 598 9.19 -20.44 -1.02
C LEU A 598 10.15 -21.00 -2.07
N LEU A 599 11.19 -20.23 -2.42
CA LEU A 599 12.17 -20.63 -3.42
C LEU A 599 12.91 -21.90 -2.97
N LYS A 600 13.51 -21.89 -1.77
CA LYS A 600 14.36 -23.00 -1.29
C LYS A 600 13.60 -24.27 -0.94
N LYS A 601 12.37 -24.16 -0.41
CA LYS A 601 11.61 -25.32 0.12
C LYS A 601 10.54 -25.85 -0.83
N SER A 602 10.28 -25.18 -1.95
CA SER A 602 9.19 -25.56 -2.85
C SER A 602 9.59 -25.34 -4.30
N LEU A 603 9.71 -24.09 -4.75
CA LEU A 603 9.81 -23.79 -6.18
C LEU A 603 11.10 -24.36 -6.81
N LEU A 604 12.27 -24.02 -6.26
CA LEU A 604 13.55 -24.48 -6.82
C LEU A 604 13.80 -25.97 -6.59
N GLN A 605 13.12 -26.59 -5.61
CA GLN A 605 13.32 -28.02 -5.30
C GLN A 605 12.44 -28.94 -6.15
N SER A 606 11.19 -28.54 -6.41
CA SER A 606 10.16 -29.42 -6.96
C SER A 606 9.71 -29.07 -8.38
N ALA A 607 9.95 -27.85 -8.85
CA ALA A 607 9.58 -27.46 -10.20
C ALA A 607 10.35 -28.26 -11.25
N LYS A 608 9.65 -28.65 -12.31
CA LYS A 608 10.29 -29.17 -13.52
C LYS A 608 11.15 -28.08 -14.15
N ARG A 609 12.31 -28.48 -14.69
CA ARG A 609 13.28 -27.56 -15.30
C ARG A 609 13.49 -27.92 -16.76
N ASP A 610 13.92 -26.95 -17.53
CA ASP A 610 14.24 -27.10 -18.94
C ASP A 610 15.55 -27.89 -19.12
N VAL A 611 15.46 -29.23 -19.10
CA VAL A 611 16.60 -30.15 -19.32
C VAL A 611 17.12 -30.05 -20.77
N VAL A 612 16.24 -29.63 -21.68
CA VAL A 612 16.50 -29.48 -23.12
C VAL A 612 17.65 -28.50 -23.39
N ALA A 613 17.84 -27.46 -22.56
CA ALA A 613 18.95 -26.52 -22.71
C ALA A 613 20.33 -27.17 -22.44
N SER A 614 20.41 -28.03 -21.42
CA SER A 614 21.63 -28.79 -21.13
C SER A 614 21.92 -29.84 -22.20
N VAL A 615 20.87 -30.49 -22.71
CA VAL A 615 20.97 -31.47 -23.80
C VAL A 615 21.36 -30.78 -25.11
N LYS A 616 20.85 -29.58 -25.40
CA LYS A 616 21.29 -28.77 -26.55
C LYS A 616 22.77 -28.49 -26.51
N ALA A 617 23.29 -28.09 -25.34
CA ALA A 617 24.73 -27.87 -25.16
C ALA A 617 25.52 -29.17 -25.41
N ALA A 618 25.06 -30.29 -24.85
CA ALA A 618 25.67 -31.61 -25.09
C ALA A 618 25.64 -32.01 -26.57
N ILE A 619 24.53 -31.78 -27.29
CA ILE A 619 24.42 -32.04 -28.73
C ILE A 619 25.48 -31.25 -29.50
N ILE A 620 25.74 -29.99 -29.13
CA ILE A 620 26.69 -29.11 -29.81
C ILE A 620 28.15 -29.45 -29.45
N GLU A 621 28.43 -29.82 -28.20
CA GLU A 621 29.79 -29.92 -27.66
C GLU A 621 30.33 -31.36 -27.59
N GLU A 622 29.48 -32.37 -27.41
CA GLU A 622 29.94 -33.76 -27.22
C GLU A 622 30.52 -34.37 -28.51
N PRO A 623 31.77 -34.87 -28.48
CA PRO A 623 32.42 -35.41 -29.67
C PRO A 623 31.70 -36.61 -30.29
N ASP A 624 31.11 -37.49 -29.46
CA ASP A 624 30.41 -38.67 -29.94
C ASP A 624 29.11 -38.30 -30.66
N VAL A 625 28.34 -37.34 -30.14
CA VAL A 625 27.12 -36.84 -30.81
C VAL A 625 27.49 -36.13 -32.12
N GLN A 626 28.53 -35.29 -32.10
CA GLN A 626 29.00 -34.59 -33.29
C GLN A 626 29.52 -35.56 -34.38
N ARG A 627 30.13 -36.69 -34.00
CA ARG A 627 30.55 -37.74 -34.94
C ARG A 627 29.35 -38.34 -35.67
N GLU A 628 28.27 -38.67 -34.95
CA GLU A 628 27.07 -39.23 -35.57
C GLU A 628 26.34 -38.20 -36.43
N LEU A 629 26.20 -36.95 -35.97
CA LEU A 629 25.67 -35.87 -36.81
C LEU A 629 26.48 -35.65 -38.09
N TRP A 630 27.81 -35.79 -38.02
CA TRP A 630 28.69 -35.66 -39.17
C TRP A 630 28.53 -36.80 -40.18
N SER A 631 28.30 -38.04 -39.73
CA SER A 631 28.11 -39.20 -40.60
C SER A 631 26.83 -39.05 -41.46
N TYR A 632 25.78 -38.46 -40.89
CA TYR A 632 24.50 -38.20 -41.54
C TYR A 632 24.39 -36.85 -42.27
N LYS A 633 25.40 -35.98 -42.17
CA LYS A 633 25.37 -34.60 -42.69
C LYS A 633 24.94 -34.50 -44.15
N SER A 634 25.45 -35.38 -45.02
CA SER A 634 25.15 -35.35 -46.45
C SER A 634 23.69 -35.72 -46.75
N ALA A 635 23.14 -36.73 -46.05
CA ALA A 635 21.75 -37.17 -46.16
C ALA A 635 20.79 -36.11 -45.59
N LEU A 636 21.10 -35.58 -44.40
CA LEU A 636 20.33 -34.52 -43.75
C LEU A 636 20.28 -33.24 -44.59
N LEU A 637 21.41 -32.81 -45.18
CA LEU A 637 21.46 -31.63 -46.04
C LEU A 637 20.63 -31.82 -47.32
N LYS A 638 20.64 -33.02 -47.90
CA LYS A 638 19.78 -33.36 -49.04
C LYS A 638 18.31 -33.27 -48.66
N CYS A 639 17.93 -33.87 -47.53
CA CYS A 639 16.55 -33.87 -47.04
C CYS A 639 16.06 -32.45 -46.70
N PHE A 640 16.85 -31.66 -45.96
CA PHE A 640 16.51 -30.26 -45.65
C PHE A 640 16.26 -29.42 -46.92
N ARG A 641 17.06 -29.63 -47.96
CA ARG A 641 16.87 -28.96 -49.26
C ARG A 641 15.60 -29.42 -49.98
N GLU A 642 15.22 -30.69 -49.87
CA GLU A 642 13.99 -31.22 -50.45
C GLU A 642 12.76 -30.63 -49.75
N ILE A 643 12.75 -30.61 -48.41
CA ILE A 643 11.67 -30.02 -47.60
C ILE A 643 11.54 -28.53 -47.91
N THR A 644 12.63 -27.79 -47.83
CA THR A 644 12.61 -26.33 -48.08
C THR A 644 12.36 -25.98 -49.55
N ALA A 645 12.68 -26.85 -50.51
CA ALA A 645 12.32 -26.64 -51.91
C ALA A 645 10.82 -26.86 -52.17
N ALA A 646 10.19 -27.82 -51.47
CA ALA A 646 8.76 -28.06 -51.56
C ALA A 646 7.94 -26.88 -51.03
N VAL A 647 8.46 -26.19 -50.00
CA VAL A 647 7.79 -25.05 -49.35
C VAL A 647 8.14 -23.70 -49.99
N ASN A 648 9.44 -23.43 -50.25
CA ASN A 648 9.93 -22.09 -50.64
C ASN A 648 10.18 -21.89 -52.15
N GLY A 649 9.93 -22.90 -52.99
CA GLY A 649 9.89 -22.74 -54.46
C GLY A 649 11.22 -22.41 -55.17
N GLY A 650 12.40 -22.64 -54.57
CA GLY A 650 13.68 -22.37 -55.24
C GLY A 650 14.94 -22.93 -54.55
N SER A 651 15.99 -23.17 -55.35
CA SER A 651 17.29 -23.76 -54.98
C SER A 651 18.37 -22.71 -54.67
N GLY A 652 18.15 -21.88 -53.66
CA GLY A 652 19.06 -20.80 -53.24
C GLY A 652 19.71 -20.99 -51.86
N ALA A 653 20.83 -20.30 -51.61
CA ALA A 653 21.46 -20.20 -50.29
C ALA A 653 20.68 -19.20 -49.41
N GLY A 654 20.13 -19.69 -48.29
CA GLY A 654 19.21 -18.94 -47.41
C GLY A 654 17.89 -19.66 -47.10
N GLN A 655 17.80 -20.96 -47.38
CA GLN A 655 16.63 -21.78 -47.06
C GLN A 655 16.43 -21.87 -45.53
N VAL A 656 15.22 -21.54 -45.10
CA VAL A 656 14.76 -21.65 -43.71
C VAL A 656 13.48 -22.47 -43.69
N LEU A 657 13.22 -23.13 -42.56
CA LEU A 657 12.03 -23.95 -42.34
C LEU A 657 11.12 -23.26 -41.33
N THR A 658 9.81 -23.19 -41.59
CA THR A 658 8.86 -22.67 -40.59
C THR A 658 8.56 -23.73 -39.53
N MET A 659 7.99 -23.31 -38.40
CA MET A 659 7.58 -24.26 -37.36
C MET A 659 6.52 -25.25 -37.86
N ASP A 660 5.53 -24.78 -38.61
CA ASP A 660 4.46 -25.64 -39.13
C ASP A 660 5.03 -26.69 -40.09
N ASP A 661 5.91 -26.29 -41.02
CA ASP A 661 6.54 -27.23 -41.97
C ASP A 661 7.39 -28.30 -41.26
N PHE A 662 8.08 -27.93 -40.18
CA PHE A 662 8.87 -28.87 -39.37
C PHE A 662 7.99 -29.91 -38.68
N LEU A 663 6.88 -29.47 -38.09
CA LEU A 663 5.95 -30.34 -37.38
C LEU A 663 5.19 -31.24 -38.34
N ASP A 664 4.74 -30.72 -39.47
CA ASP A 664 4.03 -31.47 -40.51
C ASP A 664 4.94 -32.58 -41.06
N ASP A 665 6.22 -32.30 -41.36
CA ASP A 665 7.15 -33.33 -41.85
C ASP A 665 7.46 -34.42 -40.81
N LEU A 666 7.58 -34.06 -39.51
CA LEU A 666 7.70 -35.04 -38.43
C LEU A 666 6.43 -35.88 -38.26
N PHE A 667 5.26 -35.28 -38.44
CA PHE A 667 3.98 -35.95 -38.33
C PHE A 667 3.74 -36.91 -39.51
N ASP A 668 3.99 -36.45 -40.75
CA ASP A 668 3.82 -37.22 -41.98
C ASP A 668 4.76 -38.43 -42.04
N ARG A 669 5.97 -38.32 -41.48
CA ARG A 669 6.91 -39.43 -41.29
C ARG A 669 6.51 -40.35 -40.12
N GLY A 670 5.49 -39.97 -39.36
CA GLY A 670 5.03 -40.69 -38.17
C GLY A 670 6.08 -40.72 -37.05
N ILE A 671 6.87 -39.67 -36.89
CA ILE A 671 7.80 -39.58 -35.76
C ILE A 671 7.08 -39.15 -34.49
N ILE A 672 6.10 -38.23 -34.60
CA ILE A 672 5.27 -37.76 -33.50
C ILE A 672 4.19 -38.81 -33.19
N ARG A 673 4.47 -39.72 -32.26
CA ARG A 673 3.57 -40.80 -31.82
C ARG A 673 3.89 -41.20 -30.38
N ASP A 674 2.85 -41.61 -29.66
CA ASP A 674 2.93 -42.31 -28.37
C ASP A 674 2.68 -43.79 -28.64
N GLN A 675 3.66 -44.65 -28.31
CA GLN A 675 3.55 -46.09 -28.53
C GLN A 675 4.41 -46.93 -27.59
N MET A 676 3.90 -48.12 -27.27
CA MET A 676 4.67 -49.20 -26.64
C MET A 676 5.27 -50.10 -27.71
N VAL A 677 6.60 -50.22 -27.75
CA VAL A 677 7.31 -51.01 -28.77
C VAL A 677 8.11 -52.12 -28.10
N ALA A 678 7.83 -53.37 -28.47
CA ALA A 678 8.63 -54.50 -28.05
C ALA A 678 9.88 -54.66 -28.96
N PRO A 679 11.09 -54.73 -28.39
CA PRO A 679 12.29 -55.08 -29.15
C PRO A 679 12.14 -56.43 -29.85
N LYS A 680 12.88 -56.64 -30.94
CA LYS A 680 12.98 -57.97 -31.56
C LYS A 680 13.81 -58.86 -30.64
N ALA A 681 13.26 -60.02 -30.26
CA ALA A 681 13.93 -60.94 -29.35
C ALA A 681 15.28 -61.41 -29.94
N ALA A 682 16.36 -61.28 -29.16
CA ALA A 682 17.69 -61.77 -29.53
C ALA A 682 17.76 -63.30 -29.54
N VAL A 683 16.90 -63.95 -28.75
CA VAL A 683 16.81 -65.40 -28.59
C VAL A 683 15.38 -65.86 -28.88
N VAL A 684 15.26 -66.96 -29.62
CA VAL A 684 13.96 -67.50 -30.04
C VAL A 684 13.15 -67.95 -28.83
N GLY A 685 11.93 -67.44 -28.72
CA GLY A 685 10.99 -67.75 -27.64
C GLY A 685 11.10 -66.85 -26.41
N GLU A 686 12.06 -65.91 -26.37
CA GLU A 686 12.03 -64.82 -25.40
C GLU A 686 10.98 -63.78 -25.79
N SER A 687 10.34 -63.19 -24.78
CA SER A 687 9.39 -62.08 -24.94
C SER A 687 9.97 -60.85 -24.25
N PRO A 688 10.71 -59.99 -24.98
CA PRO A 688 11.29 -58.79 -24.39
C PRO A 688 10.19 -57.82 -23.95
N VAL A 689 10.47 -57.07 -22.88
CA VAL A 689 9.54 -56.10 -22.31
C VAL A 689 9.35 -54.95 -23.29
N ALA A 690 8.10 -54.55 -23.54
CA ALA A 690 7.80 -53.39 -24.37
C ALA A 690 8.28 -52.12 -23.68
N VAL A 691 8.94 -51.24 -24.44
CA VAL A 691 9.40 -49.95 -23.95
C VAL A 691 8.51 -48.85 -24.52
N HIS A 692 8.26 -47.83 -23.71
CA HIS A 692 7.45 -46.68 -24.09
C HIS A 692 8.30 -45.70 -24.88
N LEU A 693 7.77 -45.24 -26.01
CA LEU A 693 8.35 -44.21 -26.87
C LEU A 693 7.32 -43.12 -27.06
N ASN A 694 7.66 -41.89 -26.67
CA ASN A 694 6.73 -40.78 -26.78
C ASN A 694 7.43 -39.53 -27.30
N LEU A 695 6.90 -39.00 -28.39
CA LEU A 695 7.20 -37.64 -28.83
C LEU A 695 5.88 -36.98 -29.19
N SER A 696 5.46 -35.99 -28.41
CA SER A 696 4.26 -35.21 -28.70
C SER A 696 4.56 -34.05 -29.64
N LEU A 697 3.50 -33.47 -30.21
CA LEU A 697 3.60 -32.27 -31.03
C LEU A 697 4.12 -31.06 -30.24
N LEU A 698 3.86 -31.02 -28.92
CA LEU A 698 4.37 -29.99 -28.00
C LEU A 698 5.88 -30.16 -27.77
N ASP A 699 6.34 -31.39 -27.61
CA ASP A 699 7.77 -31.68 -27.43
C ASP A 699 8.58 -31.26 -28.66
N ALA A 700 8.06 -31.57 -29.85
CA ALA A 700 8.68 -31.14 -31.11
C ALA A 700 8.70 -29.61 -31.29
N LYS A 701 7.63 -28.91 -30.87
CA LYS A 701 7.61 -27.44 -30.80
C LYS A 701 8.65 -26.89 -29.84
N GLY A 702 8.73 -27.46 -28.63
CA GLY A 702 9.70 -27.07 -27.62
C GLY A 702 11.14 -27.26 -28.12
N ALA A 703 11.42 -28.34 -28.83
CA ALA A 703 12.72 -28.60 -29.47
C ALA A 703 13.05 -27.55 -30.55
N PHE A 704 12.08 -27.19 -31.41
CA PHE A 704 12.23 -26.16 -32.45
C PHE A 704 12.63 -24.80 -31.85
N VAL A 705 11.88 -24.33 -30.85
CA VAL A 705 12.16 -23.03 -30.19
C VAL A 705 13.51 -23.08 -29.48
N SER A 706 13.79 -24.18 -28.78
CA SER A 706 15.02 -24.33 -28.00
C SER A 706 16.27 -24.35 -28.89
N ALA A 707 16.19 -24.85 -30.12
CA ALA A 707 17.33 -24.96 -31.03
C ALA A 707 17.85 -23.61 -31.57
N GLN A 708 17.01 -22.58 -31.60
CA GLN A 708 17.34 -21.27 -32.18
C GLN A 708 18.57 -20.62 -31.53
N LYS A 709 19.41 -19.96 -32.33
CA LYS A 709 20.56 -19.19 -31.87
C LYS A 709 20.11 -17.81 -31.41
N VAL A 710 20.67 -17.32 -30.29
CA VAL A 710 20.42 -15.97 -29.80
C VAL A 710 21.37 -15.00 -30.52
N ASP A 711 20.86 -14.15 -31.40
CA ASP A 711 21.67 -13.19 -32.15
C ASP A 711 21.68 -11.82 -31.45
N GLU A 712 22.85 -11.24 -31.17
CA GLU A 712 23.00 -9.97 -30.42
C GLU A 712 22.44 -8.74 -31.16
N LYS A 713 22.06 -8.88 -32.43
CA LYS A 713 21.61 -7.80 -33.32
C LYS A 713 20.10 -7.78 -33.62
N GLN A 714 19.32 -8.72 -33.09
CA GLN A 714 17.87 -8.77 -33.31
C GLN A 714 17.09 -7.98 -32.25
N ARG A 715 15.85 -7.59 -32.59
CA ARG A 715 14.97 -6.77 -31.75
C ARG A 715 14.83 -7.40 -30.36
N PHE A 716 15.08 -6.59 -29.34
CA PHE A 716 14.94 -6.90 -27.92
C PHE A 716 13.45 -6.98 -27.49
N ASP A 717 12.59 -7.62 -28.29
CA ASP A 717 11.20 -7.89 -27.91
C ASP A 717 11.01 -9.31 -27.34
N GLY A 718 12.05 -10.15 -27.37
CA GLY A 718 12.01 -11.47 -26.77
C GLY A 718 11.27 -12.52 -27.58
N SER A 719 10.82 -12.21 -28.81
CA SER A 719 10.08 -13.16 -29.64
C SER A 719 10.97 -14.21 -30.33
N ALA A 720 10.63 -15.49 -30.19
CA ALA A 720 11.22 -16.58 -30.96
C ALA A 720 11.01 -16.37 -32.47
N ARG A 721 11.99 -16.77 -33.28
CA ARG A 721 11.87 -16.72 -34.74
C ARG A 721 10.78 -17.70 -35.18
N SER A 722 9.98 -17.33 -36.17
CA SER A 722 9.05 -18.25 -36.83
C SER A 722 9.74 -19.27 -37.75
N THR A 723 11.07 -19.19 -37.89
CA THR A 723 11.85 -20.01 -38.82
C THR A 723 13.21 -20.41 -38.25
N ILE A 724 13.71 -21.57 -38.66
CA ILE A 724 15.04 -22.11 -38.33
C ILE A 724 15.89 -22.33 -39.58
N ASP A 725 17.21 -22.17 -39.44
CA ASP A 725 18.19 -22.55 -40.47
C ASP A 725 18.56 -24.06 -40.42
N TYR A 726 19.45 -24.52 -41.29
CA TYR A 726 19.88 -25.92 -41.34
C TYR A 726 20.52 -26.40 -40.03
N ASP A 727 21.38 -25.59 -39.40
CA ASP A 727 22.06 -26.00 -38.18
C ASP A 727 21.05 -26.10 -37.02
N GLU A 728 20.15 -25.12 -36.93
CA GLU A 728 19.05 -25.08 -35.96
C GLU A 728 18.06 -26.24 -36.17
N TRP A 729 17.78 -26.62 -37.42
CA TRP A 729 16.96 -27.79 -37.76
C TRP A 729 17.60 -29.11 -37.33
N VAL A 730 18.89 -29.30 -37.57
CA VAL A 730 19.61 -30.51 -37.12
C VAL A 730 19.59 -30.62 -35.60
N VAL A 731 19.81 -29.52 -34.88
CA VAL A 731 19.72 -29.48 -33.41
C VAL A 731 18.30 -29.76 -32.94
N SER A 732 17.28 -29.21 -33.60
CA SER A 732 15.86 -29.47 -33.28
C SER A 732 15.53 -30.96 -33.41
N LEU A 733 15.95 -31.59 -34.51
CA LEU A 733 15.72 -33.01 -34.75
C LEU A 733 16.44 -33.89 -33.72
N ALA A 734 17.68 -33.54 -33.36
CA ALA A 734 18.45 -34.22 -32.33
C ALA A 734 17.79 -34.11 -30.94
N LEU A 735 17.23 -32.94 -30.59
CA LEU A 735 16.46 -32.75 -29.36
C LEU A 735 15.17 -33.59 -29.36
N CYS A 736 14.45 -33.68 -30.48
CA CYS A 736 13.31 -34.60 -30.61
C CYS A 736 13.72 -36.06 -30.37
N GLY A 737 14.91 -36.46 -30.82
CA GLY A 737 15.43 -37.81 -30.56
C GLY A 737 15.73 -38.07 -29.10
N HIS A 738 16.31 -37.09 -28.40
CA HIS A 738 16.49 -37.20 -26.96
C HIS A 738 15.17 -37.49 -26.27
N ILE A 739 14.14 -36.67 -26.52
CA ILE A 739 12.82 -36.79 -25.89
C ILE A 739 12.16 -38.13 -26.26
N LYS A 740 12.11 -38.48 -27.54
CA LYS A 740 11.44 -39.70 -28.01
C LYS A 740 11.95 -40.99 -27.35
N TYR A 741 13.26 -41.05 -27.10
CA TYR A 741 13.96 -42.22 -26.59
C TYR A 741 14.42 -42.04 -25.14
N GLU A 742 13.95 -41.02 -24.41
CA GLU A 742 14.53 -40.69 -23.11
C GLU A 742 14.30 -41.73 -22.02
N GLU A 743 13.16 -42.42 -22.11
CA GLU A 743 12.73 -43.47 -21.18
C GLU A 743 13.53 -44.78 -21.33
N ILE A 744 14.40 -44.89 -22.35
CA ILE A 744 15.34 -46.01 -22.50
C ILE A 744 16.65 -45.65 -21.78
N GLU A 745 16.80 -46.13 -20.55
CA GLU A 745 17.97 -45.85 -19.69
C GLU A 745 19.29 -46.33 -20.31
N GLU A 746 19.27 -47.39 -21.12
CA GLU A 746 20.46 -47.98 -21.75
C GLU A 746 20.98 -47.19 -22.96
N MET A 747 20.21 -46.24 -23.50
CA MET A 747 20.59 -45.44 -24.67
C MET A 747 21.37 -44.19 -24.26
N SER A 748 22.60 -44.06 -24.76
CA SER A 748 23.37 -42.81 -24.70
C SER A 748 22.75 -41.71 -25.58
N LEU A 749 23.08 -40.44 -25.31
CA LEU A 749 22.61 -39.30 -26.12
C LEU A 749 22.94 -39.47 -27.61
N ALA A 750 24.16 -39.91 -27.93
CA ALA A 750 24.59 -40.18 -29.30
C ALA A 750 23.71 -41.23 -29.99
N GLN A 751 23.36 -42.33 -29.30
CA GLN A 751 22.47 -43.37 -29.83
C GLN A 751 21.04 -42.87 -30.03
N ARG A 752 20.54 -41.99 -29.15
CA ARG A 752 19.20 -41.38 -29.31
C ARG A 752 19.16 -40.46 -30.53
N VAL A 753 20.21 -39.67 -30.74
CA VAL A 753 20.36 -38.78 -31.91
C VAL A 753 20.53 -39.59 -33.20
N GLU A 754 21.36 -40.63 -33.20
CA GLU A 754 21.51 -41.53 -34.35
C GLU A 754 20.17 -42.22 -34.68
N GLY A 755 19.49 -42.76 -33.66
CA GLY A 755 18.22 -43.46 -33.79
C GLY A 755 17.12 -42.59 -34.41
N ILE A 756 16.97 -41.33 -33.95
CA ILE A 756 15.96 -40.43 -34.52
C ILE A 756 16.27 -40.05 -35.96
N ILE A 757 17.55 -39.84 -36.30
CA ILE A 757 17.97 -39.47 -37.66
C ILE A 757 17.74 -40.64 -38.62
N ALA A 758 18.13 -41.86 -38.22
CA ALA A 758 17.90 -43.07 -39.01
C ALA A 758 16.40 -43.33 -39.21
N ASN A 759 15.57 -43.07 -38.19
CA ASN A 759 14.11 -43.15 -38.29
C ASN A 759 13.54 -42.07 -39.23
N PHE A 760 13.98 -40.83 -39.06
CA PHE A 760 13.57 -39.71 -39.89
C PHE A 760 13.89 -39.89 -41.38
N LEU A 761 15.05 -40.47 -41.69
CA LEU A 761 15.47 -40.77 -43.06
C LEU A 761 14.83 -42.07 -43.62
N GLY A 762 14.10 -42.83 -42.81
CA GLY A 762 13.48 -44.10 -43.19
C GLY A 762 14.47 -45.27 -43.31
N GLU A 763 15.66 -45.16 -42.73
CA GLU A 763 16.67 -46.24 -42.72
C GLU A 763 16.35 -47.32 -41.68
N LYS A 764 15.75 -46.95 -40.55
CA LYS A 764 15.36 -47.83 -39.45
C LYS A 764 13.95 -47.47 -38.96
N ASP A 765 13.15 -48.45 -38.55
CA ASP A 765 11.91 -48.20 -37.81
C ASP A 765 12.18 -48.17 -36.29
N GLU A 766 11.19 -47.79 -35.47
CA GLU A 766 11.39 -47.77 -34.01
C GLU A 766 11.79 -49.14 -33.45
N HIS A 767 11.27 -50.24 -34.02
CA HIS A 767 11.66 -51.58 -33.61
C HIS A 767 13.15 -51.84 -33.84
N ALA A 768 13.70 -51.47 -35.01
CA ALA A 768 15.11 -51.66 -35.31
C ALA A 768 16.01 -50.81 -34.40
N VAL A 769 15.64 -49.54 -34.17
CA VAL A 769 16.41 -48.63 -33.29
C VAL A 769 16.51 -49.20 -31.86
N ILE A 770 15.39 -49.62 -31.26
CA ILE A 770 15.43 -50.14 -29.88
C ILE A 770 16.09 -51.53 -29.80
N SER A 771 15.94 -52.37 -30.83
CA SER A 771 16.46 -53.75 -30.78
C SER A 771 17.97 -53.79 -30.76
N GLU A 772 18.65 -52.88 -31.46
CA GLU A 772 20.12 -52.84 -31.46
C GLU A 772 20.72 -52.55 -30.09
N ILE A 773 19.97 -51.87 -29.21
CA ILE A 773 20.44 -51.43 -27.90
C ILE A 773 19.94 -52.34 -26.77
N VAL A 774 18.61 -52.55 -26.71
CA VAL A 774 17.95 -53.24 -25.59
C VAL A 774 18.02 -54.76 -25.74
N ALA A 775 18.10 -55.27 -26.98
CA ALA A 775 18.13 -56.69 -27.28
C ALA A 775 19.10 -57.01 -28.44
N PRO A 776 20.41 -56.72 -28.29
CA PRO A 776 21.37 -56.85 -29.37
C PRO A 776 21.36 -58.28 -29.93
N PRO A 777 21.38 -58.46 -31.26
CA PRO A 777 21.22 -59.77 -31.87
C PRO A 777 22.33 -60.72 -31.40
N ALA A 778 21.93 -61.88 -30.87
CA ALA A 778 22.87 -62.87 -30.38
C ALA A 778 23.80 -63.37 -31.50
N LYS A 779 25.10 -63.42 -31.22
CA LYS A 779 26.10 -63.82 -32.20
C LYS A 779 25.93 -65.29 -32.55
N ARG A 780 25.60 -65.56 -33.81
CA ARG A 780 25.48 -66.93 -34.32
C ARG A 780 26.82 -67.67 -34.32
N PHE A 781 26.75 -68.98 -34.10
CA PHE A 781 27.91 -69.86 -34.23
C PHE A 781 28.33 -69.96 -35.70
N SER A 782 29.63 -69.82 -35.95
CA SER A 782 30.23 -70.01 -37.27
C SER A 782 31.01 -71.34 -37.29
N PRO A 783 30.54 -72.37 -38.01
CA PRO A 783 31.21 -73.66 -38.06
C PRO A 783 32.64 -73.58 -38.60
N PRO A 784 33.57 -74.43 -38.10
CA PRO A 784 34.93 -74.48 -38.60
C PRO A 784 34.98 -74.93 -40.06
N THR A 785 35.82 -74.27 -40.87
CA THR A 785 35.97 -74.55 -42.31
C THR A 785 36.63 -75.90 -42.63
N ASN A 786 37.31 -76.51 -41.64
CA ASN A 786 38.07 -77.75 -41.79
C ASN A 786 37.33 -79.01 -41.28
N GLY A 787 36.04 -78.90 -40.93
CA GLY A 787 35.23 -80.04 -40.46
C GLY A 787 34.87 -81.05 -41.55
N ASP A 788 34.18 -82.13 -41.19
CA ASP A 788 33.62 -83.10 -42.14
C ASP A 788 32.69 -82.38 -43.12
N LYS A 789 33.11 -82.31 -44.40
CA LYS A 789 32.40 -81.59 -45.46
C LYS A 789 30.95 -82.07 -45.63
N ARG A 790 30.67 -83.36 -45.37
CA ARG A 790 29.33 -83.91 -45.47
C ARG A 790 28.45 -83.39 -44.32
N PHE A 791 28.96 -83.42 -43.08
CA PHE A 791 28.25 -82.86 -41.93
C PHE A 791 28.03 -81.36 -42.05
N LEU A 792 29.03 -80.59 -42.47
CA LEU A 792 28.91 -79.16 -42.69
C LEU A 792 27.84 -78.81 -43.74
N THR A 793 27.63 -79.67 -44.74
CA THR A 793 26.56 -79.51 -45.73
C THR A 793 25.18 -79.79 -45.12
N ILE A 794 25.07 -80.80 -44.25
CA ILE A 794 23.85 -81.13 -43.52
C ILE A 794 23.49 -79.99 -42.56
N TRP A 795 24.46 -79.51 -41.75
CA TRP A 795 24.27 -78.43 -40.80
C TRP A 795 23.77 -77.13 -41.45
N LYS A 796 24.32 -76.77 -42.62
CA LYS A 796 23.86 -75.58 -43.37
C LYS A 796 22.41 -75.66 -43.83
N LYS A 797 21.84 -76.87 -43.94
CA LYS A 797 20.44 -77.08 -44.32
C LYS A 797 19.50 -77.17 -43.12
N MET A 798 20.01 -77.32 -41.90
CA MET A 798 19.19 -77.36 -40.70
C MET A 798 18.68 -75.95 -40.38
N ASP A 799 17.37 -75.75 -40.41
CA ASP A 799 16.75 -74.56 -39.85
C ASP A 799 16.45 -74.79 -38.36
N LEU A 800 17.23 -74.14 -37.51
CA LEU A 800 17.09 -74.20 -36.05
C LEU A 800 16.54 -72.90 -35.47
N ALA A 801 16.23 -71.91 -36.30
CA ALA A 801 15.82 -70.56 -35.87
C ALA A 801 14.42 -70.50 -35.27
N HIS A 802 13.69 -71.62 -35.23
CA HIS A 802 12.39 -71.75 -34.58
C HIS A 802 12.46 -72.52 -33.25
N VAL A 803 13.64 -72.99 -32.85
CA VAL A 803 13.83 -73.78 -31.63
C VAL A 803 14.16 -72.84 -30.46
N PHE A 804 13.42 -72.99 -29.36
CA PHE A 804 13.57 -72.18 -28.16
C PHE A 804 15.04 -72.11 -27.69
N GLY A 805 15.53 -70.91 -27.39
CA GLY A 805 16.91 -70.69 -26.95
C GLY A 805 17.94 -70.51 -28.07
N PHE A 806 17.56 -70.60 -29.35
CA PHE A 806 18.47 -70.31 -30.46
C PHE A 806 18.81 -68.80 -30.52
N PRO A 807 20.08 -68.40 -30.75
CA PRO A 807 21.27 -69.20 -31.07
C PRO A 807 22.18 -69.55 -29.87
N MET A 808 21.72 -69.41 -28.62
CA MET A 808 22.58 -69.53 -27.42
C MET A 808 23.28 -70.89 -27.29
N TRP A 809 22.60 -71.96 -27.71
CA TRP A 809 23.13 -73.33 -27.67
C TRP A 809 23.66 -73.83 -29.03
N GLU A 810 23.69 -72.97 -30.07
CA GLU A 810 23.95 -73.37 -31.46
C GLU A 810 25.31 -74.10 -31.60
N LYS A 811 26.31 -73.70 -30.82
CA LYS A 811 27.64 -74.33 -30.79
C LYS A 811 27.62 -75.69 -30.09
N GLU A 812 27.03 -75.79 -28.90
CA GLU A 812 26.98 -77.04 -28.13
C GLU A 812 26.25 -78.13 -28.92
N VAL A 813 25.14 -77.78 -29.58
CA VAL A 813 24.40 -78.71 -30.44
C VAL A 813 25.22 -79.07 -31.68
N PHE A 814 25.95 -78.13 -32.29
CA PHE A 814 26.88 -78.45 -33.38
C PHE A 814 27.93 -79.48 -32.94
N ASP A 815 28.57 -79.28 -31.79
CA ASP A 815 29.63 -80.15 -31.28
C ASP A 815 29.10 -81.56 -30.95
N ILE A 816 27.92 -81.65 -30.30
CA ILE A 816 27.26 -82.93 -29.99
C ILE A 816 26.91 -83.66 -31.28
N LEU A 817 26.19 -83.01 -32.20
CA LEU A 817 25.78 -83.65 -33.45
C LEU A 817 26.98 -83.99 -34.35
N SER A 818 28.03 -83.17 -34.36
CA SER A 818 29.25 -83.46 -35.10
C SER A 818 29.95 -84.71 -34.59
N SER A 819 30.08 -84.85 -33.26
CA SER A 819 30.71 -86.01 -32.63
C SER A 819 29.91 -87.31 -32.87
N ALA A 820 28.57 -87.21 -32.85
CA ALA A 820 27.66 -88.34 -33.05
C ALA A 820 27.29 -88.58 -34.52
N ASN A 821 27.74 -87.74 -35.47
CA ASN A 821 27.26 -87.73 -36.85
C ASN A 821 27.39 -89.10 -37.54
N LYS A 822 28.50 -89.82 -37.31
CA LYS A 822 28.72 -91.14 -37.92
C LYS A 822 27.69 -92.17 -37.44
N GLU A 823 27.42 -92.19 -36.15
CA GLU A 823 26.46 -93.10 -35.53
C GLU A 823 25.03 -92.74 -35.93
N LEU A 824 24.66 -91.45 -35.87
CA LEU A 824 23.35 -90.95 -36.30
C LEU A 824 23.09 -91.24 -37.78
N THR A 825 24.09 -91.07 -38.65
CA THR A 825 24.00 -91.42 -40.07
C THR A 825 23.78 -92.93 -40.25
N SER A 826 24.45 -93.77 -39.44
CA SER A 826 24.26 -95.21 -39.47
C SER A 826 22.85 -95.61 -39.03
N ILE A 827 22.34 -95.02 -37.93
CA ILE A 827 20.99 -95.24 -37.41
C ILE A 827 19.95 -94.82 -38.47
N PHE A 828 20.11 -93.61 -39.03
CA PHE A 828 19.25 -93.11 -40.10
C PHE A 828 19.20 -94.11 -41.28
N ASN A 829 20.36 -94.52 -41.79
CA ASN A 829 20.45 -95.47 -42.90
C ASN A 829 19.85 -96.84 -42.57
N GLN A 830 19.88 -97.28 -41.32
CA GLN A 830 19.31 -98.57 -40.91
C GLN A 830 17.78 -98.53 -40.92
N TYR A 831 17.19 -97.48 -40.35
CA TYR A 831 15.74 -97.32 -40.30
C TYR A 831 15.14 -96.94 -41.67
N SER A 832 15.83 -96.11 -42.45
CA SER A 832 15.45 -95.77 -43.84
C SER A 832 15.48 -96.95 -44.82
N LYS A 833 16.19 -98.04 -44.49
CA LYS A 833 16.19 -99.27 -45.31
C LYS A 833 15.01 -100.18 -44.99
N MET A 834 14.45 -100.11 -43.78
CA MET A 834 13.39 -101.03 -43.34
C MET A 834 12.02 -100.76 -44.00
N GLY A 835 11.75 -99.56 -44.52
CA GLY A 835 10.53 -99.26 -45.27
C GLY A 835 10.58 -99.64 -46.77
N THR A 836 11.72 -100.11 -47.29
CA THR A 836 11.89 -100.41 -48.73
C THR A 836 11.37 -101.78 -49.16
N ALA A 837 10.19 -102.20 -48.67
CA ALA A 837 9.42 -103.25 -49.33
C ALA A 837 8.70 -102.67 -50.56
N GLY A 838 9.44 -102.25 -51.60
CA GLY A 838 8.86 -102.00 -52.94
C GLY A 838 9.35 -100.80 -53.77
N SER A 839 10.30 -99.97 -53.33
CA SER A 839 10.77 -98.81 -54.12
C SER A 839 12.14 -99.06 -54.76
N SER A 840 12.23 -98.97 -56.08
CA SER A 840 13.42 -99.27 -56.90
C SER A 840 14.24 -98.05 -57.35
N SER A 841 14.13 -96.91 -56.65
CA SER A 841 14.95 -95.72 -56.95
C SER A 841 16.13 -95.58 -56.00
N ALA A 842 17.30 -95.21 -56.54
CA ALA A 842 18.54 -95.00 -55.78
C ALA A 842 18.41 -93.92 -54.67
N ASN A 843 17.44 -93.02 -54.82
CA ASN A 843 17.16 -91.93 -53.87
C ASN A 843 16.34 -92.38 -52.64
N ALA A 844 15.75 -93.58 -52.65
CA ALA A 844 15.00 -94.09 -51.50
C ALA A 844 15.90 -94.44 -50.29
N SER A 845 17.22 -94.45 -50.47
CA SER A 845 18.19 -94.74 -49.41
C SER A 845 18.66 -93.51 -48.61
N GLU A 846 18.20 -92.31 -48.97
CA GLU A 846 18.60 -91.04 -48.33
C GLU A 846 17.44 -90.29 -47.64
N THR A 847 16.24 -90.88 -47.57
CA THR A 847 15.06 -90.29 -46.91
C THR A 847 14.53 -91.21 -45.82
N MET A 848 13.92 -90.64 -44.78
CA MET A 848 13.25 -91.39 -43.72
C MET A 848 11.76 -91.05 -43.75
N GLN A 849 10.91 -92.06 -43.87
CA GLN A 849 9.46 -91.89 -43.86
C GLN A 849 8.92 -91.74 -42.43
N LYS A 850 7.73 -91.13 -42.31
CA LYS A 850 7.02 -90.95 -41.03
C LYS A 850 6.84 -92.26 -40.25
N THR A 851 6.57 -93.37 -40.95
CA THR A 851 6.44 -94.72 -40.36
C THR A 851 7.77 -95.24 -39.81
N GLU A 852 8.88 -94.96 -40.47
CA GLU A 852 10.23 -95.36 -40.05
C GLU A 852 10.68 -94.56 -38.82
N LEU A 853 10.39 -93.26 -38.77
CA LEU A 853 10.63 -92.45 -37.56
C LEU A 853 9.76 -92.92 -36.39
N THR A 854 8.52 -93.34 -36.65
CA THR A 854 7.64 -93.90 -35.62
C THR A 854 8.25 -95.16 -35.02
N ASN A 855 8.79 -96.05 -35.84
CA ASN A 855 9.48 -97.26 -35.39
C ASN A 855 10.75 -96.92 -34.59
N LEU A 856 11.58 -95.99 -35.08
CA LEU A 856 12.75 -95.50 -34.35
C LEU A 856 12.36 -94.94 -32.97
N ALA A 857 11.28 -94.15 -32.91
CA ALA A 857 10.83 -93.54 -31.67
C ALA A 857 10.28 -94.57 -30.66
N LEU A 858 9.70 -95.68 -31.13
CA LEU A 858 9.28 -96.80 -30.28
C LEU A 858 10.50 -97.61 -29.79
N ASP A 859 11.38 -98.00 -30.70
CA ASP A 859 12.55 -98.84 -30.39
C ASP A 859 13.54 -98.16 -29.45
N CYS A 860 13.73 -96.84 -29.61
CA CYS A 860 14.61 -96.05 -28.75
C CYS A 860 13.91 -95.48 -27.50
N GLY A 861 12.61 -95.75 -27.31
CA GLY A 861 11.85 -95.22 -26.17
C GLY A 861 11.73 -93.69 -26.15
N ILE A 862 11.81 -93.03 -27.31
CA ILE A 862 11.68 -91.58 -27.45
C ILE A 862 10.24 -91.14 -27.15
N ALA A 863 9.25 -91.95 -27.57
CA ALA A 863 7.85 -91.72 -27.24
C ALA A 863 7.57 -92.14 -25.79
N SER A 864 7.07 -91.20 -25.00
CA SER A 864 6.70 -91.40 -23.59
C SER A 864 5.39 -90.68 -23.26
N GLU A 865 4.87 -90.86 -22.05
CA GLU A 865 3.67 -90.13 -21.59
C GLU A 865 3.87 -88.60 -21.63
N ALA A 866 5.07 -88.13 -21.27
CA ALA A 866 5.43 -86.70 -21.33
C ALA A 866 5.78 -86.21 -22.75
N PHE A 867 6.09 -87.13 -23.68
CA PHE A 867 6.45 -86.84 -25.06
C PHE A 867 5.74 -87.80 -26.01
N PRO A 868 4.42 -87.60 -26.27
CA PRO A 868 3.61 -88.57 -26.98
C PRO A 868 4.00 -88.69 -28.45
N MET A 869 3.70 -89.84 -29.07
CA MET A 869 4.00 -90.09 -30.49
C MET A 869 3.42 -89.02 -31.43
N ALA A 870 2.27 -88.43 -31.09
CA ALA A 870 1.71 -87.30 -31.84
C ALA A 870 2.66 -86.09 -31.90
N ARG A 871 3.43 -85.82 -30.84
CA ARG A 871 4.41 -84.74 -30.79
C ARG A 871 5.64 -85.07 -31.64
N VAL A 872 6.11 -86.32 -31.64
CA VAL A 872 7.19 -86.80 -32.54
C VAL A 872 6.79 -86.59 -34.01
N ILE A 873 5.55 -86.95 -34.35
CA ILE A 873 4.98 -86.76 -35.69
C ILE A 873 4.90 -85.28 -36.08
N ASN A 874 4.44 -84.41 -35.19
CA ASN A 874 4.38 -82.97 -35.48
C ASN A 874 5.77 -82.36 -35.74
N ILE A 875 6.80 -82.84 -35.03
CA ILE A 875 8.18 -82.39 -35.25
C ILE A 875 8.68 -82.86 -36.62
N PHE A 876 8.36 -84.09 -37.01
CA PHE A 876 8.65 -84.61 -38.36
C PHE A 876 8.00 -83.74 -39.44
N GLU A 877 6.70 -83.46 -39.33
CA GLU A 877 5.97 -82.66 -40.31
C GLU A 877 6.52 -81.23 -40.43
N ARG A 878 6.97 -80.63 -39.31
CA ARG A 878 7.65 -79.32 -39.34
C ARG A 878 9.03 -79.38 -39.99
N ALA A 879 9.80 -80.43 -39.71
CA ALA A 879 11.12 -80.61 -40.32
C ALA A 879 11.05 -80.86 -41.84
N ASP A 880 9.97 -81.49 -42.30
CA ASP A 880 9.70 -81.79 -43.72
C ASP A 880 9.21 -80.57 -44.54
N GLN A 881 8.64 -79.55 -43.88
CA GLN A 881 8.14 -78.32 -44.53
C GLN A 881 9.24 -77.39 -45.07
N VAL A 882 10.51 -77.65 -44.78
CA VAL A 882 11.63 -76.73 -45.04
C VAL A 882 12.00 -76.65 -46.54
N ASP A 883 11.51 -77.55 -47.40
CA ASP A 883 11.87 -77.56 -48.83
C ASP A 883 11.07 -76.57 -49.72
N ASP A 884 9.87 -76.11 -49.31
CA ASP A 884 9.00 -75.26 -50.16
C ASP A 884 9.21 -73.75 -49.99
N THR A 885 9.89 -73.30 -48.92
CA THR A 885 10.01 -71.87 -48.60
C THR A 885 11.17 -71.16 -49.31
N PHE A 886 12.13 -71.88 -49.90
CA PHE A 886 13.27 -71.27 -50.57
C PHE A 886 12.96 -70.63 -51.95
N GLN A 887 11.75 -70.84 -52.48
CA GLN A 887 11.31 -70.27 -53.78
C GLN A 887 10.49 -68.98 -53.67
N ARG A 888 9.95 -68.61 -52.49
CA ARG A 888 9.03 -67.45 -52.37
C ARG A 888 9.69 -66.09 -52.10
N SER A 889 10.99 -66.03 -51.75
CA SER A 889 11.62 -64.76 -51.31
C SER A 889 12.12 -63.82 -52.43
N LYS A 890 11.90 -64.15 -53.71
CA LYS A 890 12.31 -63.29 -54.84
C LYS A 890 11.20 -62.42 -55.44
N ALA A 891 9.94 -62.59 -55.04
CA ALA A 891 8.81 -61.88 -55.65
C ALA A 891 8.42 -60.56 -54.93
N ASP A 892 8.60 -60.44 -53.62
CA ASP A 892 7.99 -59.34 -52.83
C ASP A 892 8.92 -58.15 -52.52
N ARG A 893 9.92 -57.85 -53.36
CA ARG A 893 10.74 -56.62 -53.25
C ARG A 893 10.38 -55.53 -54.26
N ARG A 894 9.14 -55.50 -54.74
CA ARG A 894 8.58 -54.38 -55.50
C ARG A 894 7.11 -54.17 -55.14
N VAL A 895 6.86 -53.47 -54.03
CA VAL A 895 5.75 -52.52 -53.86
C VAL A 895 6.23 -51.42 -52.94
#